data_AF-A0A3E0H6R3-F1
#
_entry.id   AF-A0A3E0H6R3-F1
#
_cell.length_a   1.000
_cell.length_b   1.000
_cell.length_c   1.000
_cell.angle_alpha   90.00
_cell.angle_beta   90.00
_cell.angle_gamma   90.00
#
_symmetry.space_group_name_H-M   'P 1'
#
loop_
_entity.id
_entity.type
_entity.pdbx_description
1 polymer ?
#
loop_
_entity_poly.entity_id
_entity_poly.type
_entity_poly.pdbx_seq_one_letter_code
_entity_poly.pdbx_strand_id
1 'polypeptide(L)'
;MAASSRFDERVLGAGTTVRFALLAVLLLVASGSMMRDVVAGLSGAAGVGCELAAGADPDSGILQIELVIVQQKQAYDECMAHYQPGPPWWLVVAWPLLVLVVAGVLFLLTPRWKVRRRRLKALDHDVARRLIEEAALTAGLSDVPRVVVDRTSIAGGAVVFGSSRRPTVCIHSGLLVRATTDPDRFRAVLLHELAHIRHGDVTLTYATVALWRAFLGAVLIPYAVWAVTALVQGFSSSWWSSDEPFGLREVLLVVFLVALLYLARSDVLRSREIHADLAAARWGAAERAWDIPSPRPTGRFRRLLGQFAELWRTHPRWDLRQDAMTDPAVLFGVRALPMFLTGVAATLINSQLRSDVEAALARDGLVSGWLDQALPLAAAGLVVGVAGFALWRAVAHAVLTSRRVPSGVRAGLWLGAGMAAGELALNQVAVTEWLPPHPEALLLVVLAGAGVFWWIGQAAYLWTTTWRGASIRPATVACLATAGLALSSWFLWWRSDGILYTNGWPFGIEQSQFILAAGVGGPVAAHEDLLAAVAVGIPIVQGFTDPALVLTAVGALWIVPLLAWTIRPADGAPRWLRAAVQDVRGASTSDTSLPRLRRVLLPGVLAGVAAWIAVAVVQAYLHTWRPVPASANEMYMLIYLTWVLVAVVAAVVVAAAVAGVRATRHRLLTTLIAAETAAVVGFAGMLVLMSVDGCIGPLSTLESSCGWHSTGTTFAVDFVLTPVSVVGAIAAVIAAAIGTLRRSTDERALSTSRTLTGRRAVVGTLGTVAVVVAAIGIVQWTGRQSQDSSIDVAQLFHTAADLPVSDRTRAAQAYAWFAYGGEDVNVRLDGVEGRYLKVLNNAGSDVSPLLPVCVEFGRLAADADRLFRVPDAQAQTQWRDFITQLGQGSKDCRDAIKQQGPESLLLHALDEFDGAEQSANAVLARLEQLMGRR
;
A
#
# COMPACT_ATOMS: atom_id res chain seq x y z
N MET A 1 45.52 22.43 -10.96
CA MET A 1 44.44 21.42 -10.99
C MET A 1 44.42 20.73 -9.63
N ALA A 2 43.42 21.02 -8.80
CA ALA A 2 43.29 20.39 -7.49
C ALA A 2 42.85 18.93 -7.68
N ALA A 3 43.66 17.98 -7.19
CA ALA A 3 43.27 16.58 -7.15
C ALA A 3 42.00 16.44 -6.31
N SER A 4 40.89 16.07 -6.93
CA SER A 4 39.65 15.78 -6.20
C SER A 4 39.91 14.59 -5.28
N SER A 5 39.61 14.76 -3.99
CA SER A 5 39.73 13.68 -3.00
C SER A 5 38.91 12.47 -3.47
N ARG A 6 39.55 11.35 -3.77
CA ARG A 6 38.90 10.13 -4.25
C ARG A 6 38.10 9.50 -3.11
N PHE A 7 36.77 9.52 -3.24
CA PHE A 7 35.82 8.98 -2.26
C PHE A 7 35.60 7.47 -2.48
N ASP A 8 35.61 6.66 -1.42
CA ASP A 8 35.25 5.23 -1.53
C ASP A 8 33.72 5.03 -1.48
N GLU A 9 33.11 4.86 -2.65
CA GLU A 9 31.68 4.58 -2.85
C GLU A 9 31.16 3.37 -2.06
N ARG A 10 32.05 2.45 -1.66
CA ARG A 10 31.72 1.21 -0.93
C ARG A 10 31.25 1.49 0.50
N VAL A 11 31.72 2.57 1.12
CA VAL A 11 31.32 2.96 2.48
C VAL A 11 29.82 3.27 2.54
N LEU A 12 29.24 3.70 1.41
CA LEU A 12 27.83 4.02 1.27
C LEU A 12 27.01 2.88 0.63
N GLY A 13 27.60 1.78 0.14
CA GLY A 13 26.91 0.60 -0.45
C GLY A 13 26.20 0.81 -1.81
N ALA A 14 26.49 0.01 -2.84
CA ALA A 14 26.06 0.27 -4.23
C ALA A 14 24.53 0.26 -4.53
N GLY A 15 23.68 -0.23 -3.61
CA GLY A 15 22.21 -0.18 -3.73
C GLY A 15 21.58 -1.09 -4.80
N THR A 16 22.38 -1.74 -5.65
CA THR A 16 21.94 -2.63 -6.74
C THR A 16 21.25 -3.91 -6.23
N THR A 17 21.71 -4.46 -5.10
CA THR A 17 21.11 -5.65 -4.48
C THR A 17 19.67 -5.43 -4.04
N VAL A 18 19.36 -4.27 -3.48
CA VAL A 18 17.99 -3.97 -2.99
C VAL A 18 17.03 -3.78 -4.17
N ARG A 19 17.49 -3.17 -5.27
CA ARG A 19 16.70 -3.08 -6.52
C ARG A 19 16.41 -4.45 -7.12
N PHE A 20 17.38 -5.36 -7.07
CA PHE A 20 17.17 -6.75 -7.48
C PHE A 20 16.12 -7.44 -6.59
N ALA A 21 16.21 -7.27 -5.27
CA ALA A 21 15.22 -7.82 -4.35
C ALA A 21 13.80 -7.30 -4.64
N LEU A 22 13.64 -5.98 -4.86
CA LEU A 22 12.35 -5.39 -5.26
C LEU A 22 11.82 -6.00 -6.55
N LEU A 23 12.66 -6.13 -7.59
CA LEU A 23 12.28 -6.75 -8.85
C LEU A 23 11.88 -8.22 -8.67
N ALA A 24 12.64 -8.97 -7.85
CA ALA A 24 12.34 -10.37 -7.58
C ALA A 24 11.00 -10.51 -6.83
N VAL A 25 10.76 -9.70 -5.80
CA VAL A 25 9.48 -9.69 -5.06
C VAL A 25 8.32 -9.34 -6.00
N LEU A 26 8.46 -8.29 -6.82
CA LEU A 26 7.43 -7.93 -7.80
C LEU A 26 7.09 -9.10 -8.74
N LEU A 27 8.10 -9.77 -9.29
CA LEU A 27 7.89 -10.92 -10.19
C LEU A 27 7.20 -12.09 -9.48
N LEU A 28 7.57 -12.37 -8.23
CA LEU A 28 6.97 -13.48 -7.47
C LEU A 28 5.52 -13.18 -7.10
N VAL A 29 5.23 -11.99 -6.59
CA VAL A 29 3.85 -11.58 -6.25
C VAL A 29 2.98 -11.53 -7.51
N ALA A 30 3.49 -10.95 -8.61
CA ALA A 30 2.78 -10.98 -9.89
C ALA A 30 2.56 -12.40 -10.43
N SER A 31 3.45 -13.35 -10.12
CA SER A 31 3.27 -14.76 -10.52
C SER A 31 2.07 -15.41 -9.84
N GLY A 32 1.85 -15.12 -8.55
CA GLY A 32 0.71 -15.64 -7.78
C GLY A 32 -0.60 -15.03 -8.25
N SER A 33 -0.67 -13.69 -8.25
CA SER A 33 -1.85 -12.93 -8.68
C SER A 33 -2.26 -13.26 -10.12
N MET A 34 -1.37 -13.13 -11.11
CA MET A 34 -1.75 -13.32 -12.51
C MET A 34 -2.23 -14.75 -12.79
N MET A 35 -1.59 -15.76 -12.20
CA MET A 35 -2.04 -17.13 -12.43
C MET A 35 -3.32 -17.49 -11.69
N ARG A 36 -3.60 -16.82 -10.58
CA ARG A 36 -4.91 -16.94 -9.96
C ARG A 36 -6.00 -16.46 -10.90
N ASP A 37 -5.81 -15.30 -11.54
CA ASP A 37 -6.80 -14.74 -12.46
C ASP A 37 -7.05 -15.69 -13.64
N VAL A 38 -5.98 -16.26 -14.21
CA VAL A 38 -6.07 -17.29 -15.25
C VAL A 38 -6.88 -18.50 -14.78
N VAL A 39 -6.59 -19.04 -13.59
CA VAL A 39 -7.29 -20.22 -13.07
C VAL A 39 -8.75 -19.88 -12.74
N ALA A 40 -9.01 -18.74 -12.11
CA ALA A 40 -10.35 -18.27 -11.77
C ALA A 40 -11.20 -18.11 -13.04
N GLY A 41 -10.68 -17.42 -14.06
CA GLY A 41 -11.35 -17.25 -15.34
C GLY A 41 -11.62 -18.57 -16.07
N LEU A 42 -10.66 -19.50 -16.08
CA LEU A 42 -10.86 -20.82 -16.70
C LEU A 42 -11.86 -21.70 -15.95
N SER A 43 -12.02 -21.50 -14.63
CA SER A 43 -12.98 -22.24 -13.80
C SER A 43 -14.41 -21.68 -13.85
N GLY A 44 -14.63 -20.50 -14.47
CA GLY A 44 -15.91 -19.81 -14.46
C GLY A 44 -16.24 -19.11 -13.13
N ALA A 45 -15.28 -19.03 -12.20
CA ALA A 45 -15.43 -18.43 -10.87
C ALA A 45 -15.30 -16.90 -10.92
N ALA A 46 -16.07 -16.23 -11.78
CA ALA A 46 -15.96 -14.80 -12.05
C ALA A 46 -16.86 -13.90 -11.18
N GLY A 47 -17.51 -14.40 -10.14
CA GLY A 47 -18.34 -13.60 -9.21
C GLY A 47 -19.75 -13.27 -9.72
N VAL A 48 -19.87 -13.03 -11.03
CA VAL A 48 -21.02 -12.37 -11.67
C VAL A 48 -22.39 -12.96 -11.29
N GLY A 49 -22.51 -14.28 -11.19
CA GLY A 49 -23.77 -14.92 -10.81
C GLY A 49 -24.26 -14.56 -9.40
N CYS A 50 -23.38 -14.63 -8.40
CA CYS A 50 -23.73 -14.28 -7.02
C CYS A 50 -23.93 -12.77 -6.85
N GLU A 51 -23.19 -11.94 -7.60
CA GLU A 51 -23.38 -10.49 -7.61
C GLU A 51 -24.77 -10.11 -8.17
N LEU A 52 -25.16 -10.69 -9.31
CA LEU A 52 -26.49 -10.50 -9.89
C LEU A 52 -27.59 -11.04 -8.97
N ALA A 53 -27.38 -12.19 -8.32
CA ALA A 53 -28.33 -12.75 -7.35
C ALA A 53 -28.51 -11.85 -6.12
N ALA A 54 -27.44 -11.15 -5.69
CA ALA A 54 -27.51 -10.12 -4.66
C ALA A 54 -28.24 -8.84 -5.11
N GLY A 55 -28.51 -8.69 -6.41
CA GLY A 55 -29.18 -7.52 -6.98
C GLY A 55 -28.23 -6.45 -7.53
N ALA A 56 -26.96 -6.79 -7.78
CA ALA A 56 -26.02 -5.89 -8.44
C ALA A 56 -26.52 -5.49 -9.84
N ASP A 57 -26.36 -4.22 -10.21
CA ASP A 57 -26.61 -3.73 -11.56
C ASP A 57 -25.27 -3.52 -12.28
N PRO A 58 -24.96 -4.29 -13.34
CA PRO A 58 -23.68 -4.20 -14.06
C PRO A 58 -23.49 -2.86 -14.79
N ASP A 59 -24.56 -2.10 -15.00
CA ASP A 59 -24.51 -0.75 -15.59
C ASP A 59 -24.34 0.35 -14.52
N SER A 60 -24.33 -0.01 -13.23
CA SER A 60 -24.16 0.92 -12.10
C SER A 60 -22.69 1.10 -11.69
N GLY A 61 -22.41 2.15 -10.91
CA GLY A 61 -21.06 2.39 -10.38
C GLY A 61 -20.65 1.35 -9.32
N ILE A 62 -19.35 1.11 -9.17
CA ILE A 62 -18.78 0.11 -8.24
C ILE A 62 -19.31 0.26 -6.81
N LEU A 63 -19.40 1.49 -6.32
CA LEU A 63 -19.91 1.77 -4.97
C LEU A 63 -21.34 1.26 -4.76
N GLN A 64 -22.18 1.36 -5.79
CA GLN A 64 -23.57 0.90 -5.72
C GLN A 64 -23.64 -0.63 -5.64
N ILE A 65 -22.82 -1.32 -6.44
CA ILE A 65 -22.68 -2.79 -6.41
C ILE A 65 -22.24 -3.25 -5.03
N GLU A 66 -21.19 -2.65 -4.47
CA GLU A 66 -20.66 -2.98 -3.14
C GLU A 66 -21.70 -2.73 -2.03
N LEU A 67 -22.45 -1.63 -2.09
CA LEU A 67 -23.51 -1.35 -1.12
C LEU A 67 -24.59 -2.43 -1.12
N VAL A 68 -25.01 -2.90 -2.30
CA VAL A 68 -26.01 -3.97 -2.43
C VAL A 68 -25.48 -5.30 -1.89
N ILE A 69 -24.20 -5.62 -2.14
CA ILE A 69 -23.55 -6.82 -1.59
C ILE A 69 -23.44 -6.73 -0.07
N VAL A 70 -23.02 -5.59 0.47
CA VAL A 70 -22.90 -5.37 1.93
C VAL A 70 -24.25 -5.55 2.63
N GLN A 71 -25.35 -5.14 2.00
CA GLN A 71 -26.69 -5.36 2.55
C GLN A 71 -27.10 -6.83 2.68
N GLN A 72 -26.49 -7.72 1.89
CA GLN A 72 -26.80 -9.15 1.82
C GLN A 72 -25.53 -9.99 1.99
N LYS A 73 -24.57 -9.48 2.77
CA LYS A 73 -23.21 -10.03 2.83
C LYS A 73 -23.17 -11.50 3.20
N GLN A 74 -24.01 -11.94 4.14
CA GLN A 74 -24.06 -13.33 4.54
C GLN A 74 -24.50 -14.24 3.38
N ALA A 75 -25.60 -13.92 2.71
CA ALA A 75 -26.10 -14.66 1.55
C ALA A 75 -25.07 -14.67 0.40
N TYR A 76 -24.39 -13.53 0.20
CA TYR A 76 -23.32 -13.40 -0.79
C TYR A 76 -22.13 -14.31 -0.50
N ASP A 77 -21.63 -14.28 0.74
CA ASP A 77 -20.49 -15.11 1.16
C ASP A 77 -20.84 -16.61 1.06
N GLU A 78 -22.06 -17.01 1.42
CA GLU A 78 -22.57 -18.37 1.28
C GLU A 78 -22.68 -18.80 -0.21
N CYS A 79 -23.21 -17.93 -1.07
CA CYS A 79 -23.29 -18.17 -2.52
C CYS A 79 -21.90 -18.38 -3.14
N MET A 80 -20.97 -17.49 -2.83
CA MET A 80 -19.59 -17.56 -3.32
C MET A 80 -18.89 -18.84 -2.84
N ALA A 81 -19.11 -19.24 -1.59
CA ALA A 81 -18.53 -20.47 -1.05
C ALA A 81 -19.06 -21.73 -1.74
N HIS A 82 -20.35 -21.76 -2.10
CA HIS A 82 -21.01 -22.93 -2.68
C HIS A 82 -20.83 -23.04 -4.20
N TYR A 83 -21.20 -21.99 -4.93
CA TYR A 83 -21.30 -22.03 -6.39
C TYR A 83 -20.03 -21.59 -7.11
N GLN A 84 -19.17 -20.83 -6.45
CA GLN A 84 -17.97 -20.27 -7.05
C GLN A 84 -16.76 -20.41 -6.13
N PRO A 85 -16.38 -21.64 -5.74
CA PRO A 85 -15.24 -21.84 -4.87
C PRO A 85 -13.99 -21.29 -5.56
N GLY A 86 -13.45 -20.21 -4.99
CA GLY A 86 -12.23 -19.59 -5.50
C GLY A 86 -11.09 -20.61 -5.62
N PRO A 87 -10.12 -20.36 -6.51
CA PRO A 87 -9.00 -21.26 -6.74
C PRO A 87 -8.32 -21.63 -5.42
N PRO A 88 -7.84 -22.88 -5.26
CA PRO A 88 -7.26 -23.31 -4.00
C PRO A 88 -6.02 -22.47 -3.66
N TRP A 89 -5.92 -22.07 -2.39
CA TRP A 89 -4.91 -21.13 -1.91
C TRP A 89 -3.46 -21.52 -2.24
N TRP A 90 -3.16 -22.82 -2.28
CA TRP A 90 -1.81 -23.30 -2.53
C TRP A 90 -1.30 -22.90 -3.91
N LEU A 91 -2.18 -22.58 -4.87
CA LEU A 91 -1.78 -22.09 -6.21
C LEU A 91 -1.00 -20.78 -6.11
N VAL A 92 -1.38 -19.90 -5.18
CA VAL A 92 -0.75 -18.61 -4.93
C VAL A 92 0.71 -18.78 -4.53
N VAL A 93 1.04 -19.88 -3.83
CA VAL A 93 2.40 -20.19 -3.38
C VAL A 93 3.13 -21.10 -4.38
N ALA A 94 2.42 -22.06 -4.97
CA ALA A 94 2.99 -23.04 -5.88
C ALA A 94 3.56 -22.39 -7.15
N TRP A 95 2.92 -21.36 -7.68
CA TRP A 95 3.40 -20.72 -8.91
C TRP A 95 4.66 -19.87 -8.74
N PRO A 96 4.76 -19.00 -7.72
CA PRO A 96 6.03 -18.35 -7.37
C PRO A 96 7.15 -19.36 -7.10
N LEU A 97 6.86 -20.47 -6.40
CA LEU A 97 7.81 -21.56 -6.19
C LEU A 97 8.25 -22.20 -7.52
N LEU A 98 7.32 -22.48 -8.43
CA LEU A 98 7.62 -23.00 -9.77
C LEU A 98 8.55 -22.04 -10.52
N VAL A 99 8.26 -20.74 -10.50
CA VAL A 99 9.11 -19.72 -11.13
C VAL A 99 10.52 -19.72 -10.53
N LEU A 100 10.66 -19.84 -9.20
CA LEU A 100 11.97 -19.95 -8.55
C LEU A 100 12.73 -21.24 -8.94
N VAL A 101 12.03 -22.37 -8.99
CA VAL A 101 12.62 -23.66 -9.40
C VAL A 101 13.10 -23.59 -10.85
N VAL A 102 12.25 -23.13 -11.77
CA VAL A 102 12.60 -22.97 -13.19
C VAL A 102 13.76 -21.97 -13.35
N ALA A 103 13.73 -20.84 -12.64
CA ALA A 103 14.82 -19.88 -12.63
C ALA A 103 16.13 -20.49 -12.11
N GLY A 104 16.09 -21.26 -11.03
CA GLY A 104 17.24 -21.98 -10.47
C GLY A 104 17.84 -22.97 -11.47
N VAL A 105 16.99 -23.77 -12.13
CA VAL A 105 17.41 -24.70 -13.18
C VAL A 105 18.05 -23.95 -14.35
N LEU A 106 17.42 -22.90 -14.86
CA LEU A 106 17.96 -22.05 -15.93
C LEU A 106 19.31 -21.43 -15.55
N PHE A 107 19.45 -20.94 -14.33
CA PHE A 107 20.69 -20.36 -13.81
C PHE A 107 21.84 -21.38 -13.79
N LEU A 108 21.57 -22.62 -13.35
CA LEU A 108 22.57 -23.69 -13.26
C LEU A 108 22.94 -24.30 -14.63
N LEU A 109 22.00 -24.35 -15.56
CA LEU A 109 22.21 -24.93 -16.90
C LEU A 109 22.83 -23.95 -17.90
N THR A 110 22.54 -22.65 -17.79
CA THR A 110 23.00 -21.63 -18.75
C THR A 110 24.52 -21.64 -19.00
N PRO A 111 25.40 -21.72 -17.98
CA PRO A 111 26.85 -21.74 -18.19
C PRO A 111 27.30 -22.97 -19.00
N ARG A 112 26.79 -24.16 -18.66
CA ARG A 112 27.12 -25.41 -19.35
C ARG A 112 26.64 -25.42 -20.79
N TRP A 113 25.43 -24.91 -21.00
CA TRP A 113 24.85 -24.77 -22.34
C TRP A 113 25.65 -23.80 -23.22
N LYS A 114 26.06 -22.64 -22.69
CA LYS A 114 26.91 -21.68 -23.43
C LYS A 114 28.25 -22.29 -23.84
N VAL A 115 28.94 -22.99 -22.93
CA VAL A 115 30.22 -23.65 -23.21
C VAL A 115 30.08 -24.69 -24.32
N ARG A 116 29.07 -25.56 -24.24
CA ARG A 116 28.82 -26.60 -25.26
C ARG A 116 28.42 -26.00 -26.61
N ARG A 117 27.44 -25.07 -26.63
CA ARG A 117 26.91 -24.48 -27.86
C ARG A 117 27.95 -23.67 -28.63
N ARG A 118 28.81 -22.91 -27.93
CA ARG A 118 29.88 -22.10 -28.55
C ARG A 118 31.21 -22.83 -28.68
N ARG A 119 31.27 -24.13 -28.33
CA ARG A 119 32.49 -24.96 -28.39
C ARG A 119 33.71 -24.26 -27.76
N LEU A 120 33.51 -23.59 -26.62
CA LEU A 120 34.54 -22.79 -25.96
C LEU A 120 35.68 -23.69 -25.49
N LYS A 121 36.92 -23.30 -25.78
CA LYS A 121 38.13 -24.04 -25.39
C LYS A 121 38.88 -23.32 -24.27
N ALA A 122 39.67 -24.05 -23.50
CA ALA A 122 40.55 -23.46 -22.48
C ALA A 122 41.56 -22.50 -23.13
N LEU A 123 41.99 -21.48 -22.37
CA LEU A 123 43.03 -20.55 -22.83
C LEU A 123 44.38 -21.27 -22.93
N ASP A 124 44.92 -21.29 -24.14
CA ASP A 124 46.24 -21.83 -24.48
C ASP A 124 47.14 -20.70 -25.02
N HIS A 125 47.39 -19.68 -24.19
CA HIS A 125 48.23 -18.53 -24.55
C HIS A 125 48.90 -17.97 -23.29
N ASP A 126 50.22 -18.13 -23.18
CA ASP A 126 50.94 -17.90 -21.92
C ASP A 126 51.03 -16.42 -21.53
N VAL A 127 51.25 -15.51 -22.50
CA VAL A 127 51.25 -14.06 -22.25
C VAL A 127 49.90 -13.58 -21.70
N ALA A 128 48.80 -13.99 -22.32
CA ALA A 128 47.46 -13.64 -21.86
C ALA A 128 47.16 -14.25 -20.48
N ARG A 129 47.62 -15.48 -20.20
CA ARG A 129 47.43 -16.14 -18.91
C ARG A 129 48.09 -15.35 -17.77
N ARG A 130 49.35 -14.93 -17.94
CA ARG A 130 50.07 -14.09 -16.96
C ARG A 130 49.36 -12.76 -16.69
N LEU A 131 48.95 -12.05 -17.74
CA LEU A 131 48.24 -10.77 -17.60
C LEU A 131 46.90 -10.92 -16.86
N ILE A 132 46.22 -12.06 -16.99
CA ILE A 132 44.96 -12.34 -16.28
C ILE A 132 45.24 -12.62 -14.80
N GLU A 133 46.27 -13.39 -14.48
CA GLU A 133 46.69 -13.68 -13.10
C GLU A 133 47.09 -12.39 -12.37
N GLU A 134 47.88 -11.53 -13.02
CA GLU A 134 48.24 -10.21 -12.50
C GLU A 134 47.02 -9.30 -12.29
N ALA A 135 46.08 -9.27 -13.25
CA ALA A 135 44.86 -8.49 -13.12
C ALA A 135 43.94 -9.04 -12.01
N ALA A 136 43.86 -10.36 -11.84
CA ALA A 136 43.08 -11.01 -10.78
C ALA A 136 43.63 -10.69 -9.38
N LEU A 137 44.96 -10.70 -9.23
CA LEU A 137 45.64 -10.25 -8.02
C LEU A 137 45.36 -8.77 -7.74
N THR A 138 45.46 -7.91 -8.76
CA THR A 138 45.17 -6.47 -8.64
C THR A 138 43.73 -6.21 -8.21
N ALA A 139 42.77 -6.99 -8.73
CA ALA A 139 41.35 -6.90 -8.37
C ALA A 139 41.05 -7.49 -6.98
N GLY A 140 42.01 -8.15 -6.33
CA GLY A 140 41.86 -8.77 -5.01
C GLY A 140 40.89 -9.94 -5.01
N LEU A 141 40.93 -10.78 -6.06
CA LEU A 141 40.17 -12.02 -6.12
C LEU A 141 40.90 -13.15 -5.38
N SER A 142 40.16 -13.97 -4.63
CA SER A 142 40.72 -15.10 -3.87
C SER A 142 41.25 -16.21 -4.78
N ASP A 143 40.57 -16.43 -5.91
CA ASP A 143 40.89 -17.46 -6.90
C ASP A 143 40.86 -16.87 -8.32
N VAL A 144 41.74 -17.36 -9.19
CA VAL A 144 41.75 -16.97 -10.61
C VAL A 144 40.53 -17.58 -11.31
N PRO A 145 39.73 -16.78 -12.05
CA PRO A 145 38.55 -17.30 -12.74
C PRO A 145 38.93 -18.31 -13.84
N ARG A 146 38.03 -19.24 -14.14
CA ARG A 146 38.23 -20.17 -15.27
C ARG A 146 38.24 -19.38 -16.58
N VAL A 147 39.29 -19.48 -17.38
CA VAL A 147 39.41 -18.74 -18.64
C VAL A 147 39.13 -19.64 -19.84
N VAL A 148 38.24 -19.19 -20.71
CA VAL A 148 37.91 -19.84 -22.00
C VAL A 148 37.99 -18.84 -23.15
N VAL A 149 38.19 -19.34 -24.36
CA VAL A 149 38.31 -18.51 -25.57
C VAL A 149 37.18 -18.82 -26.55
N ASP A 150 36.49 -17.77 -27.02
CA ASP A 150 35.55 -17.84 -28.14
C ASP A 150 36.29 -17.46 -29.43
N ARG A 151 36.63 -18.46 -30.24
CA ARG A 151 37.34 -18.27 -31.51
C ARG A 151 36.43 -17.72 -32.63
N THR A 152 35.11 -17.75 -32.43
CA THR A 152 34.13 -17.32 -33.45
C THR A 152 33.85 -15.81 -33.39
N SER A 153 34.17 -15.16 -32.27
CA SER A 153 33.94 -13.73 -32.06
C SER A 153 35.20 -12.92 -32.35
N ILE A 154 35.18 -12.13 -33.43
CA ILE A 154 36.25 -11.19 -33.80
C ILE A 154 36.17 -9.89 -32.97
N ALA A 155 35.15 -9.73 -32.13
CA ALA A 155 34.99 -8.53 -31.30
C ALA A 155 36.12 -8.38 -30.28
N GLY A 156 36.60 -7.16 -30.06
CA GLY A 156 37.66 -6.84 -29.10
C GLY A 156 37.20 -6.77 -27.63
N GLY A 157 36.38 -7.71 -27.17
CA GLY A 157 35.79 -7.72 -25.82
C GLY A 157 35.94 -9.06 -25.07
N ALA A 158 35.51 -9.07 -23.82
CA ALA A 158 35.38 -10.28 -23.00
C ALA A 158 33.98 -10.32 -22.38
N VAL A 159 33.57 -11.50 -21.92
CA VAL A 159 32.29 -11.70 -21.23
C VAL A 159 32.48 -12.66 -20.08
N VAL A 160 31.98 -12.30 -18.88
CA VAL A 160 31.93 -13.22 -17.75
C VAL A 160 30.58 -13.91 -17.63
N PHE A 161 30.60 -15.21 -17.32
CA PHE A 161 29.40 -15.98 -17.01
C PHE A 161 29.61 -17.04 -15.94
N GLY A 162 28.51 -17.58 -15.40
CA GLY A 162 28.54 -18.53 -14.28
C GLY A 162 28.00 -17.91 -12.99
N SER A 163 28.63 -18.23 -11.87
CA SER A 163 28.38 -17.58 -10.58
C SER A 163 29.62 -16.82 -10.15
N SER A 164 29.46 -15.83 -9.27
CA SER A 164 30.58 -15.06 -8.73
C SER A 164 31.53 -15.91 -7.89
N ARG A 165 31.08 -17.07 -7.38
CA ARG A 165 31.93 -18.06 -6.68
C ARG A 165 32.68 -19.00 -7.63
N ARG A 166 32.16 -19.23 -8.84
CA ARG A 166 32.79 -20.06 -9.88
C ARG A 166 32.71 -19.33 -11.23
N PRO A 167 33.38 -18.18 -11.38
CA PRO A 167 33.30 -17.36 -12.58
C PRO A 167 34.04 -18.00 -13.74
N THR A 168 33.49 -17.89 -14.94
CA THR A 168 34.15 -18.22 -16.20
C THR A 168 34.28 -16.97 -17.05
N VAL A 169 35.52 -16.56 -17.35
CA VAL A 169 35.84 -15.43 -18.23
C VAL A 169 36.02 -15.95 -19.64
N CYS A 170 35.22 -15.44 -20.57
CA CYS A 170 35.28 -15.77 -21.98
C CYS A 170 35.94 -14.62 -22.75
N ILE A 171 37.14 -14.87 -23.27
CA ILE A 171 37.90 -13.89 -24.07
C ILE A 171 37.58 -14.11 -25.54
N HIS A 172 37.19 -13.05 -26.25
CA HIS A 172 37.01 -13.11 -27.70
C HIS A 172 38.38 -13.04 -28.41
N SER A 173 38.50 -13.64 -29.60
CA SER A 173 39.77 -13.67 -30.34
C SER A 173 40.30 -12.27 -30.66
N GLY A 174 39.43 -11.31 -30.95
CA GLY A 174 39.82 -9.91 -31.20
C GLY A 174 40.42 -9.20 -30.00
N LEU A 175 40.04 -9.59 -28.76
CA LEU A 175 40.68 -9.07 -27.54
C LEU A 175 42.03 -9.75 -27.29
N LEU A 176 42.13 -11.05 -27.59
CA LEU A 176 43.36 -11.82 -27.42
C LEU A 176 44.53 -11.24 -28.25
N VAL A 177 44.26 -10.78 -29.47
CA VAL A 177 45.26 -10.06 -30.31
C VAL A 177 45.74 -8.76 -29.66
N ARG A 178 44.89 -8.10 -28.87
CA ARG A 178 45.26 -6.88 -28.14
C ARG A 178 46.16 -7.14 -26.94
N ALA A 179 46.23 -8.38 -26.45
CA ALA A 179 47.17 -8.74 -25.37
C ALA A 179 48.63 -8.46 -25.77
N THR A 180 48.96 -8.50 -27.07
CA THR A 180 50.28 -8.17 -27.60
C THR A 180 50.35 -6.80 -28.28
N THR A 181 49.28 -6.38 -28.98
CA THR A 181 49.29 -5.12 -29.76
C THR A 181 48.93 -3.87 -28.93
N ASP A 182 48.13 -4.00 -27.88
CA ASP A 182 47.73 -2.90 -26.97
C ASP A 182 47.44 -3.45 -25.56
N PRO A 183 48.50 -3.82 -24.80
CA PRO A 183 48.37 -4.49 -23.51
C PRO A 183 47.60 -3.67 -22.47
N ASP A 184 47.68 -2.34 -22.52
CA ASP A 184 46.95 -1.46 -21.59
C ASP A 184 45.45 -1.54 -21.81
N ARG A 185 45.01 -1.57 -23.07
CA ARG A 185 43.59 -1.73 -23.39
C ARG A 185 43.10 -3.14 -23.08
N PHE A 186 43.95 -4.15 -23.29
CA PHE A 186 43.66 -5.52 -22.85
C PHE A 186 43.45 -5.59 -21.33
N ARG A 187 44.38 -4.99 -20.56
CA ARG A 187 44.31 -4.91 -19.10
C ARG A 187 43.08 -4.12 -18.62
N ALA A 188 42.74 -3.01 -19.26
CA ALA A 188 41.57 -2.20 -18.91
C ALA A 188 40.26 -2.99 -19.05
N VAL A 189 40.08 -3.71 -20.16
CA VAL A 189 38.91 -4.60 -20.37
C VAL A 189 38.88 -5.71 -19.32
N LEU A 190 40.03 -6.33 -19.02
CA LEU A 190 40.12 -7.36 -17.98
C LEU A 190 39.75 -6.83 -16.60
N LEU A 191 40.30 -5.69 -16.16
CA LEU A 191 39.96 -5.11 -14.86
C LEU A 191 38.48 -4.74 -14.76
N HIS A 192 37.84 -4.31 -15.84
CA HIS A 192 36.39 -4.09 -15.90
C HIS A 192 35.60 -5.40 -15.70
N GLU A 193 35.92 -6.45 -16.44
CA GLU A 193 35.26 -7.76 -16.30
C GLU A 193 35.48 -8.38 -14.91
N LEU A 194 36.69 -8.25 -14.35
CA LEU A 194 37.00 -8.72 -13.00
C LEU A 194 36.28 -7.89 -11.92
N ALA A 195 35.96 -6.62 -12.19
CA ALA A 195 35.15 -5.81 -11.29
C ALA A 195 33.73 -6.38 -11.14
N HIS A 196 33.14 -6.88 -12.22
CA HIS A 196 31.87 -7.60 -12.14
C HIS A 196 31.95 -8.91 -11.34
N ILE A 197 33.09 -9.59 -11.32
CA ILE A 197 33.28 -10.77 -10.45
C ILE A 197 33.34 -10.31 -8.99
N ARG A 198 34.23 -9.35 -8.69
CA ARG A 198 34.50 -8.88 -7.33
C ARG A 198 33.28 -8.29 -6.64
N HIS A 199 32.40 -7.63 -7.40
CA HIS A 199 31.18 -7.02 -6.89
C HIS A 199 29.99 -7.99 -6.79
N GLY A 200 30.13 -9.27 -7.14
CA GLY A 200 29.02 -10.24 -7.09
C GLY A 200 28.01 -10.10 -8.25
N ASP A 201 28.35 -9.25 -9.20
CA ASP A 201 27.53 -8.74 -10.28
C ASP A 201 27.12 -9.86 -11.26
N VAL A 202 28.03 -10.79 -11.55
CA VAL A 202 27.78 -11.94 -12.44
C VAL A 202 26.58 -12.76 -11.95
N THR A 203 26.55 -13.12 -10.66
CA THR A 203 25.45 -13.91 -10.08
C THR A 203 24.13 -13.18 -10.23
N LEU A 204 24.08 -11.91 -9.85
CA LEU A 204 22.87 -11.10 -9.94
C LEU A 204 22.35 -10.99 -11.37
N THR A 205 23.23 -10.74 -12.36
CA THR A 205 22.79 -10.67 -13.77
C THR A 205 22.14 -11.96 -14.23
N TYR A 206 22.81 -13.09 -14.01
CA TYR A 206 22.30 -14.38 -14.50
C TYR A 206 21.07 -14.83 -13.72
N ALA A 207 20.98 -14.52 -12.42
CA ALA A 207 19.77 -14.74 -11.62
C ALA A 207 18.60 -13.91 -12.15
N THR A 208 18.78 -12.61 -12.41
CA THR A 208 17.74 -11.75 -13.02
C THR A 208 17.29 -12.27 -14.38
N VAL A 209 18.24 -12.66 -15.25
CA VAL A 209 17.91 -13.17 -16.59
C VAL A 209 17.16 -14.50 -16.51
N ALA A 210 17.55 -15.39 -15.60
CA ALA A 210 16.87 -16.67 -15.40
C ALA A 210 15.47 -16.48 -14.84
N LEU A 211 15.33 -15.64 -13.80
CA LEU A 211 14.04 -15.30 -13.19
C LEU A 211 13.08 -14.67 -14.19
N TRP A 212 13.57 -13.69 -14.97
CA TRP A 212 12.79 -13.06 -16.03
C TRP A 212 12.30 -14.06 -17.09
N ARG A 213 13.16 -14.98 -17.53
CA ARG A 213 12.77 -16.01 -18.51
C ARG A 213 11.78 -17.01 -17.95
N ALA A 214 11.94 -17.40 -16.68
CA ALA A 214 10.99 -18.27 -15.99
C ALA A 214 9.63 -17.59 -15.88
N PHE A 215 9.58 -16.33 -15.43
CA PHE A 215 8.36 -15.53 -15.38
C PHE A 215 7.69 -15.37 -16.75
N LEU A 216 8.46 -15.01 -17.78
CA LEU A 216 7.93 -14.88 -19.14
C LEU A 216 7.25 -16.16 -19.62
N GLY A 217 7.93 -17.30 -19.48
CA GLY A 217 7.45 -18.58 -20.00
C GLY A 217 6.31 -19.18 -19.17
N ALA A 218 6.42 -19.12 -17.84
CA ALA A 218 5.51 -19.79 -16.93
C ALA A 218 4.31 -18.93 -16.50
N VAL A 219 4.38 -17.60 -16.61
CA VAL A 219 3.33 -16.70 -16.12
C VAL A 219 2.84 -15.80 -17.24
N LEU A 220 3.74 -14.97 -17.79
CA LEU A 220 3.31 -13.87 -18.64
C LEU A 220 2.68 -14.36 -19.94
N ILE A 221 3.25 -15.38 -20.58
CA ILE A 221 2.68 -15.96 -21.81
C ILE A 221 1.29 -16.58 -21.53
N PRO A 222 1.12 -17.50 -20.56
CA PRO A 222 -0.19 -18.02 -20.19
C PRO A 222 -1.22 -16.93 -19.88
N TYR A 223 -0.84 -15.94 -19.07
CA TYR A 223 -1.72 -14.82 -18.73
C TYR A 223 -2.07 -13.98 -19.95
N ALA A 224 -1.10 -13.64 -20.80
CA ALA A 224 -1.36 -12.86 -22.01
C ALA A 224 -2.28 -13.59 -22.98
N VAL A 225 -2.13 -14.91 -23.12
CA VAL A 225 -3.03 -15.74 -23.92
C VAL A 225 -4.44 -15.68 -23.33
N TRP A 226 -4.57 -15.89 -22.01
CA TRP A 226 -5.85 -15.82 -21.32
C TRP A 226 -6.52 -14.45 -21.45
N ALA A 227 -5.82 -13.36 -21.13
CA ALA A 227 -6.34 -12.00 -21.19
C ALA A 227 -6.80 -11.62 -22.61
N VAL A 228 -6.04 -12.01 -23.64
CA VAL A 228 -6.46 -11.80 -25.04
C VAL A 228 -7.69 -12.63 -25.38
N THR A 229 -7.76 -13.90 -24.95
CA THR A 229 -8.95 -14.73 -25.18
C THR A 229 -10.17 -14.21 -24.44
N ALA A 230 -10.02 -13.75 -23.19
CA ALA A 230 -11.07 -13.17 -22.37
C ALA A 230 -11.60 -11.88 -23.02
N LEU A 231 -10.70 -11.01 -23.50
CA LEU A 231 -11.07 -9.80 -24.23
C LEU A 231 -11.86 -10.12 -25.52
N VAL A 232 -11.41 -11.08 -26.32
CA VAL A 232 -12.09 -11.50 -27.55
C VAL A 232 -13.47 -12.10 -27.25
N GLN A 233 -13.58 -12.92 -26.20
CA GLN A 233 -14.86 -13.47 -25.75
C GLN A 233 -15.79 -12.39 -25.20
N GLY A 234 -15.26 -11.43 -24.44
CA GLY A 234 -16.01 -10.27 -23.93
C GLY A 234 -16.67 -9.47 -25.05
N PHE A 235 -15.90 -9.12 -26.10
CA PHE A 235 -16.44 -8.47 -27.31
C PHE A 235 -17.53 -9.27 -28.03
N SER A 236 -17.54 -10.60 -27.88
CA SER A 236 -18.56 -11.46 -28.47
C SER A 236 -19.79 -11.67 -27.58
N SER A 237 -19.70 -11.33 -26.30
CA SER A 237 -20.78 -11.47 -25.33
C SER A 237 -21.66 -10.21 -25.34
N SER A 238 -22.97 -10.38 -25.56
CA SER A 238 -23.89 -9.23 -25.64
C SER A 238 -24.24 -8.63 -24.28
N TRP A 239 -23.86 -9.28 -23.18
CA TRP A 239 -24.38 -9.04 -21.82
C TRP A 239 -23.64 -7.95 -21.03
N TRP A 240 -22.39 -7.66 -21.36
CA TRP A 240 -21.55 -6.69 -20.66
C TRP A 240 -20.85 -5.78 -21.68
N SER A 241 -21.57 -4.82 -22.25
CA SER A 241 -20.97 -3.82 -23.16
C SER A 241 -20.12 -2.77 -22.43
N SER A 242 -20.19 -2.71 -21.10
CA SER A 242 -19.41 -1.83 -20.22
C SER A 242 -18.02 -2.38 -19.84
N ASP A 243 -17.71 -3.64 -20.20
CA ASP A 243 -16.44 -4.32 -19.86
C ASP A 243 -15.27 -4.04 -20.81
N GLU A 244 -15.48 -3.29 -21.90
CA GLU A 244 -14.42 -3.02 -22.89
C GLU A 244 -13.15 -2.42 -22.23
N PRO A 245 -13.25 -1.44 -21.30
CA PRO A 245 -12.06 -0.88 -20.64
C PRO A 245 -11.40 -1.86 -19.67
N PHE A 246 -12.18 -2.73 -19.01
CA PHE A 246 -11.66 -3.74 -18.07
C PHE A 246 -10.75 -4.74 -18.78
N GLY A 247 -11.27 -5.43 -19.80
CA GLY A 247 -10.51 -6.44 -20.53
C GLY A 247 -9.31 -5.84 -21.29
N LEU A 248 -9.46 -4.63 -21.86
CA LEU A 248 -8.35 -3.96 -22.52
C LEU A 248 -7.28 -3.50 -21.50
N ARG A 249 -7.67 -3.07 -20.29
CA ARG A 249 -6.72 -2.73 -19.22
C ARG A 249 -5.88 -3.93 -18.83
N GLU A 250 -6.43 -5.14 -18.75
CA GLU A 250 -5.65 -6.35 -18.46
C GLU A 250 -4.57 -6.63 -19.52
N VAL A 251 -4.89 -6.44 -20.80
CA VAL A 251 -3.91 -6.56 -21.89
C VAL A 251 -2.88 -5.44 -21.82
N LEU A 252 -3.30 -4.20 -21.55
CA LEU A 252 -2.40 -3.07 -21.37
C LEU A 252 -1.49 -3.25 -20.16
N LEU A 253 -1.96 -3.89 -19.09
CA LEU A 253 -1.16 -4.24 -17.91
C LEU A 253 -0.02 -5.19 -18.30
N VAL A 254 -0.25 -6.17 -19.17
CA VAL A 254 0.83 -7.04 -19.71
C VAL A 254 1.89 -6.20 -20.43
N VAL A 255 1.48 -5.32 -21.33
CA VAL A 255 2.40 -4.44 -22.08
C VAL A 255 3.16 -3.53 -21.13
N PHE A 256 2.47 -2.96 -20.16
CA PHE A 256 3.02 -2.07 -19.14
C PHE A 256 4.04 -2.78 -18.26
N LEU A 257 3.74 -3.98 -17.76
CA LEU A 257 4.66 -4.81 -16.97
C LEU A 257 5.91 -5.19 -17.77
N VAL A 258 5.76 -5.60 -19.03
CA VAL A 258 6.92 -5.90 -19.91
C VAL A 258 7.82 -4.69 -20.06
N ALA A 259 7.23 -3.52 -20.36
CA ALA A 259 7.98 -2.28 -20.49
C ALA A 259 8.69 -1.90 -19.18
N LEU A 260 7.99 -1.98 -18.05
CA LEU A 260 8.54 -1.69 -16.72
C LEU A 260 9.73 -2.60 -16.40
N LEU A 261 9.56 -3.91 -16.57
CA LEU A 261 10.60 -4.90 -16.27
C LEU A 261 11.81 -4.73 -17.19
N TYR A 262 11.59 -4.41 -18.47
CA TYR A 262 12.66 -4.11 -19.40
C TYR A 262 13.45 -2.85 -19.02
N LEU A 263 12.74 -1.78 -18.64
CA LEU A 263 13.36 -0.51 -18.21
C LEU A 263 14.12 -0.68 -16.89
N ALA A 264 13.53 -1.39 -15.91
CA ALA A 264 14.18 -1.69 -14.63
C ALA A 264 15.46 -2.51 -14.82
N ARG A 265 15.39 -3.56 -15.66
CA ARG A 265 16.56 -4.36 -16.04
C ARG A 265 17.64 -3.51 -16.71
N SER A 266 17.25 -2.67 -17.67
CA SER A 266 18.20 -1.82 -18.40
C SER A 266 18.87 -0.81 -17.49
N ASP A 267 18.14 -0.23 -16.53
CA ASP A 267 18.72 0.68 -15.53
C ASP A 267 19.74 -0.01 -14.61
N VAL A 268 19.39 -1.20 -14.10
CA VAL A 268 20.30 -1.99 -13.25
C VAL A 268 21.58 -2.35 -14.01
N LEU A 269 21.46 -2.79 -15.26
CA LEU A 269 22.63 -3.12 -16.10
C LEU A 269 23.50 -1.87 -16.32
N ARG A 270 22.91 -0.74 -16.74
CA ARG A 270 23.67 0.50 -16.96
C ARG A 270 24.42 0.99 -15.72
N SER A 271 23.77 0.97 -14.55
CA SER A 271 24.40 1.43 -13.30
C SER A 271 25.63 0.59 -12.93
N ARG A 272 25.62 -0.69 -13.27
CA ARG A 272 26.68 -1.64 -12.92
C ARG A 272 27.91 -1.51 -13.81
N GLU A 273 27.71 -1.22 -15.08
CA GLU A 273 28.80 -0.91 -16.02
C GLU A 273 29.65 0.28 -15.52
N ILE A 274 28.99 1.35 -15.02
CA ILE A 274 29.69 2.53 -14.49
C ILE A 274 30.46 2.18 -13.21
N HIS A 275 29.90 1.34 -12.34
CA HIS A 275 30.63 0.88 -11.14
C HIS A 275 31.83 -0.01 -11.49
N ALA A 276 31.73 -0.83 -12.52
CA ALA A 276 32.84 -1.62 -13.03
C ALA A 276 33.93 -0.75 -13.64
N ASP A 277 33.57 0.32 -14.37
CA ASP A 277 34.51 1.30 -14.90
C ASP A 277 35.32 1.99 -13.81
N LEU A 278 34.65 2.53 -12.79
CA LEU A 278 35.33 3.21 -11.69
C LEU A 278 36.20 2.26 -10.87
N ALA A 279 35.79 1.00 -10.72
CA ALA A 279 36.65 -0.01 -10.09
C ALA A 279 37.89 -0.31 -10.93
N ALA A 280 37.73 -0.51 -12.24
CA ALA A 280 38.85 -0.74 -13.15
C ALA A 280 39.84 0.44 -13.13
N ALA A 281 39.33 1.68 -13.14
CA ALA A 281 40.14 2.90 -13.02
C ALA A 281 40.91 2.97 -11.71
N ARG A 282 40.26 2.66 -10.56
CA ARG A 282 40.92 2.59 -9.25
C ARG A 282 42.00 1.51 -9.18
N TRP A 283 41.87 0.44 -9.96
CA TRP A 283 42.84 -0.63 -10.07
C TRP A 283 43.95 -0.36 -11.09
N GLY A 284 44.04 0.85 -11.64
CA GLY A 284 45.13 1.28 -12.51
C GLY A 284 44.91 1.01 -14.00
N ALA A 285 43.66 0.80 -14.44
CA ALA A 285 43.36 0.77 -15.87
C ALA A 285 43.63 2.15 -16.52
N ALA A 286 44.20 2.15 -17.72
CA ALA A 286 44.57 3.37 -18.42
C ALA A 286 43.33 4.18 -18.87
N GLU A 287 43.26 5.47 -18.51
CA GLU A 287 42.10 6.34 -18.81
C GLU A 287 41.78 6.45 -20.31
N ARG A 288 42.81 6.36 -21.17
CA ARG A 288 42.67 6.31 -22.64
C ARG A 288 41.79 5.17 -23.15
N ALA A 289 41.53 4.14 -22.34
CA ALA A 289 40.64 3.03 -22.71
C ALA A 289 39.18 3.49 -22.91
N TRP A 290 38.79 4.63 -22.33
CA TRP A 290 37.45 5.21 -22.43
C TRP A 290 37.35 6.40 -23.41
N ASP A 291 38.45 6.82 -24.04
CA ASP A 291 38.48 7.89 -25.05
C ASP A 291 37.97 7.41 -26.42
N ILE A 292 36.69 7.06 -26.47
CA ILE A 292 36.02 6.62 -27.69
C ILE A 292 35.14 7.78 -28.22
N PRO A 293 35.43 8.32 -29.42
CA PRO A 293 34.67 9.43 -29.98
C PRO A 293 33.18 9.13 -30.02
N SER A 294 32.40 9.96 -29.31
CA SER A 294 30.94 9.87 -29.28
C SER A 294 30.35 11.16 -29.81
N PRO A 295 29.68 11.15 -30.99
CA PRO A 295 29.08 12.35 -31.53
C PRO A 295 27.98 12.85 -30.58
N ARG A 296 28.16 14.07 -30.05
CA ARG A 296 27.15 14.72 -29.21
C ARG A 296 26.02 15.24 -30.12
N PRO A 297 24.76 14.85 -29.91
CA PRO A 297 23.66 15.31 -30.76
C PRO A 297 23.48 16.83 -30.67
N THR A 298 23.42 17.49 -31.82
CA THR A 298 23.11 18.91 -31.96
C THR A 298 21.59 19.09 -32.03
N GLY A 299 21.03 19.95 -31.14
CA GLY A 299 19.59 20.26 -31.05
C GLY A 299 18.85 19.64 -29.86
N ARG A 300 17.91 20.39 -29.26
CA ARG A 300 17.16 20.00 -28.05
C ARG A 300 16.30 18.75 -28.27
N PHE A 301 15.61 18.67 -29.41
CA PHE A 301 14.75 17.53 -29.75
C PHE A 301 15.55 16.23 -29.94
N ARG A 302 16.62 16.26 -30.73
CA ARG A 302 17.53 15.11 -30.91
C ARG A 302 18.19 14.67 -29.60
N ARG A 303 18.48 15.61 -28.70
CA ARG A 303 18.97 15.30 -27.34
C ARG A 303 17.92 14.58 -26.50
N LEU A 304 16.66 15.03 -26.51
CA LEU A 304 15.56 14.37 -25.81
C LEU A 304 15.28 12.97 -26.35
N LEU A 305 15.23 12.82 -27.68
CA LEU A 305 15.10 11.51 -28.34
C LEU A 305 16.29 10.59 -28.00
N GLY A 306 17.52 11.11 -27.99
CA GLY A 306 18.70 10.36 -27.60
C GLY A 306 18.66 9.89 -26.14
N GLN A 307 18.15 10.72 -25.23
CA GLN A 307 17.93 10.37 -23.82
C GLN A 307 16.82 9.33 -23.66
N PHE A 308 15.73 9.44 -24.43
CA PHE A 308 14.66 8.44 -24.43
C PHE A 308 15.14 7.10 -24.98
N ALA A 309 15.85 7.10 -26.12
CA ALA A 309 16.44 5.90 -26.70
C ALA A 309 17.48 5.26 -25.77
N GLU A 310 18.19 6.04 -24.95
CA GLU A 310 19.11 5.52 -23.94
C GLU A 310 18.40 4.70 -22.86
N LEU A 311 17.14 5.00 -22.53
CA LEU A 311 16.36 4.22 -21.55
C LEU A 311 16.22 2.76 -21.97
N TRP A 312 16.19 2.51 -23.27
CA TRP A 312 16.06 1.18 -23.86
C TRP A 312 17.40 0.47 -24.10
N ARG A 313 18.55 1.11 -23.85
CA ARG A 313 19.86 0.49 -24.01
C ARG A 313 20.35 -0.13 -22.70
N THR A 314 20.94 -1.33 -22.79
CA THR A 314 21.52 -2.04 -21.64
C THR A 314 22.90 -1.54 -21.24
N HIS A 315 23.63 -0.91 -22.18
CA HIS A 315 24.94 -0.29 -21.91
C HIS A 315 24.81 1.24 -21.94
N PRO A 316 25.48 1.95 -21.02
CA PRO A 316 25.52 3.41 -21.04
C PRO A 316 26.28 3.91 -22.27
N ARG A 317 25.94 5.11 -22.73
CA ARG A 317 26.69 5.78 -23.80
C ARG A 317 28.11 6.10 -23.34
N TRP A 318 29.08 6.09 -24.25
CA TRP A 318 30.49 6.31 -23.92
C TRP A 318 30.76 7.71 -23.35
N ASP A 319 30.01 8.74 -23.77
CA ASP A 319 30.07 10.08 -23.17
C ASP A 319 29.70 10.04 -21.68
N LEU A 320 28.65 9.30 -21.31
CA LEU A 320 28.24 9.16 -19.92
C LEU A 320 29.25 8.36 -19.07
N ARG A 321 29.95 7.38 -19.67
CA ARG A 321 31.04 6.64 -19.01
C ARG A 321 32.23 7.58 -18.74
N GLN A 322 32.61 8.40 -19.72
CA GLN A 322 33.69 9.38 -19.59
C GLN A 322 33.33 10.49 -18.58
N ASP A 323 32.10 10.99 -18.61
CA ASP A 323 31.59 11.97 -17.64
C ASP A 323 31.58 11.39 -16.22
N ALA A 324 31.21 10.12 -16.04
CA ALA A 324 31.22 9.47 -14.73
C ALA A 324 32.64 9.25 -14.16
N MET A 325 33.63 9.08 -15.03
CA MET A 325 35.05 8.99 -14.64
C MET A 325 35.59 10.35 -14.15
N THR A 326 35.09 11.46 -14.71
CA THR A 326 35.52 12.81 -14.34
C THR A 326 34.72 13.41 -13.18
N ASP A 327 33.41 13.13 -13.09
CA ASP A 327 32.53 13.51 -11.99
C ASP A 327 31.73 12.31 -11.42
N PRO A 328 32.24 11.66 -10.36
CA PRO A 328 31.54 10.54 -9.70
C PRO A 328 30.16 10.91 -9.12
N ALA A 329 29.85 12.21 -8.97
CA ALA A 329 28.56 12.66 -8.44
C ALA A 329 27.36 12.19 -9.29
N VAL A 330 27.58 11.89 -10.57
CA VAL A 330 26.55 11.36 -11.49
C VAL A 330 25.98 10.02 -11.01
N LEU A 331 26.74 9.24 -10.23
CA LEU A 331 26.30 7.97 -9.64
C LEU A 331 25.39 8.12 -8.42
N PHE A 332 25.50 9.25 -7.73
CA PHE A 332 24.72 9.53 -6.53
C PHE A 332 23.43 10.30 -6.85
N GLY A 333 23.23 10.70 -8.10
CA GLY A 333 22.04 11.41 -8.54
C GLY A 333 20.78 10.54 -8.44
N VAL A 334 19.74 11.07 -7.78
CA VAL A 334 18.42 10.44 -7.74
C VAL A 334 17.70 10.69 -9.06
N ARG A 335 17.68 9.68 -9.94
CA ARG A 335 17.09 9.76 -11.28
C ARG A 335 15.56 9.56 -11.22
N ALA A 336 14.85 10.21 -12.14
CA ALA A 336 13.39 10.16 -12.25
C ALA A 336 12.86 8.74 -12.53
N LEU A 337 13.39 8.07 -13.56
CA LEU A 337 12.90 6.76 -13.98
C LEU A 337 12.98 5.69 -12.87
N PRO A 338 14.10 5.49 -12.15
CA PRO A 338 14.13 4.53 -11.04
C PRO A 338 13.13 4.84 -9.93
N MET A 339 12.88 6.13 -9.63
CA MET A 339 11.87 6.52 -8.64
C MET A 339 10.47 6.17 -9.12
N PHE A 340 10.14 6.49 -10.37
CA PHE A 340 8.88 6.11 -11.01
C PHE A 340 8.66 4.60 -11.02
N LEU A 341 9.64 3.81 -11.48
CA LEU A 341 9.55 2.34 -11.49
C LEU A 341 9.41 1.76 -10.09
N THR A 342 10.08 2.35 -9.09
CA THR A 342 9.93 1.94 -7.68
C THR A 342 8.52 2.25 -7.18
N GLY A 343 7.94 3.38 -7.57
CA GLY A 343 6.56 3.75 -7.25
C GLY A 343 5.53 2.79 -7.84
N VAL A 344 5.66 2.45 -9.12
CA VAL A 344 4.78 1.46 -9.76
C VAL A 344 4.91 0.10 -9.06
N ALA A 345 6.14 -0.36 -8.82
CA ALA A 345 6.38 -1.63 -8.12
C ALA A 345 5.81 -1.62 -6.71
N ALA A 346 5.85 -0.48 -6.01
CA ALA A 346 5.28 -0.32 -4.67
C ALA A 346 3.79 -0.63 -4.66
N THR A 347 3.03 0.02 -5.54
CA THR A 347 1.59 -0.15 -5.67
C THR A 347 1.23 -1.57 -6.08
N LEU A 348 1.91 -2.13 -7.09
CA LEU A 348 1.66 -3.50 -7.55
C LEU A 348 1.91 -4.53 -6.45
N ILE A 349 3.06 -4.43 -5.74
CA ILE A 349 3.38 -5.34 -4.63
C ILE A 349 2.35 -5.19 -3.50
N ASN A 350 2.02 -3.96 -3.10
CA ASN A 350 1.09 -3.70 -2.00
C ASN A 350 -0.32 -4.23 -2.29
N SER A 351 -0.79 -4.05 -3.52
CA SER A 351 -2.09 -4.52 -3.99
C SER A 351 -2.13 -6.05 -4.06
N GLN A 352 -1.23 -6.64 -4.84
CA GLN A 352 -1.28 -8.08 -5.15
C GLN A 352 -0.93 -8.95 -3.94
N LEU A 353 0.00 -8.52 -3.08
CA LEU A 353 0.36 -9.28 -1.88
C LEU A 353 -0.84 -9.44 -0.93
N ARG A 354 -1.70 -8.42 -0.84
CA ARG A 354 -2.94 -8.48 -0.05
C ARG A 354 -3.89 -9.52 -0.63
N SER A 355 -4.22 -9.39 -1.92
CA SER A 355 -5.08 -10.35 -2.62
C SER A 355 -4.55 -11.78 -2.47
N ASP A 356 -3.22 -11.94 -2.55
CA ASP A 356 -2.50 -13.19 -2.35
C ASP A 356 -2.70 -13.83 -0.98
N VAL A 357 -2.52 -13.05 0.08
CA VAL A 357 -2.62 -13.54 1.46
C VAL A 357 -4.07 -13.73 1.90
N GLU A 358 -4.98 -12.84 1.51
CA GLU A 358 -6.41 -12.96 1.84
C GLU A 358 -7.00 -14.27 1.29
N ALA A 359 -6.81 -14.57 0.01
CA ALA A 359 -7.31 -15.82 -0.55
C ALA A 359 -6.66 -17.07 0.08
N ALA A 360 -5.47 -16.93 0.69
CA ALA A 360 -4.79 -18.03 1.33
C ALA A 360 -5.22 -18.29 2.78
N LEU A 361 -5.62 -17.25 3.51
CA LEU A 361 -5.84 -17.32 4.96
C LEU A 361 -7.30 -17.05 5.36
N ALA A 362 -8.15 -16.57 4.46
CA ALA A 362 -9.55 -16.24 4.76
C ALA A 362 -10.42 -17.46 5.12
N ARG A 363 -10.10 -18.67 4.61
CA ARG A 363 -10.92 -19.88 4.87
C ARG A 363 -10.85 -20.39 6.31
N ASP A 364 -9.79 -20.06 7.05
CA ASP A 364 -9.58 -20.57 8.42
C ASP A 364 -9.85 -19.51 9.49
N GLY A 365 -10.35 -18.32 9.12
CA GLY A 365 -10.45 -17.18 10.05
C GLY A 365 -9.06 -16.73 10.59
N LEU A 366 -7.97 -17.18 9.97
CA LEU A 366 -6.59 -16.97 10.42
C LEU A 366 -6.01 -15.62 9.98
N VAL A 367 -6.74 -14.83 9.18
CA VAL A 367 -6.36 -13.44 8.89
C VAL A 367 -6.58 -12.59 10.15
N SER A 368 -5.63 -12.65 11.08
CA SER A 368 -5.56 -11.67 12.16
C SER A 368 -5.38 -10.27 11.56
N GLY A 369 -6.00 -9.23 12.13
CA GLY A 369 -5.77 -7.86 11.66
C GLY A 369 -4.29 -7.45 11.62
N TRP A 370 -3.43 -8.12 12.39
CA TRP A 370 -1.98 -7.90 12.36
C TRP A 370 -1.33 -8.32 11.04
N LEU A 371 -1.89 -9.33 10.36
CA LEU A 371 -1.43 -9.69 9.01
C LEU A 371 -1.73 -8.57 8.02
N ASP A 372 -2.91 -7.94 8.10
CA ASP A 372 -3.25 -6.81 7.24
C ASP A 372 -2.34 -5.59 7.47
N GLN A 373 -1.80 -5.42 8.70
CA GLN A 373 -0.75 -4.43 8.97
C GLN A 373 0.63 -4.82 8.42
N ALA A 374 0.96 -6.12 8.40
CA ALA A 374 2.29 -6.60 8.02
C ALA A 374 2.57 -6.50 6.51
N LEU A 375 1.56 -6.70 5.65
CA LEU A 375 1.77 -6.71 4.18
C LEU A 375 2.15 -5.33 3.63
N PRO A 376 1.44 -4.23 3.98
CA PRO A 376 1.82 -2.88 3.54
C PRO A 376 3.16 -2.45 4.13
N LEU A 377 3.50 -2.93 5.33
CA LEU A 377 4.79 -2.66 5.96
C LEU A 377 5.94 -3.31 5.18
N ALA A 378 5.75 -4.53 4.68
CA ALA A 378 6.73 -5.19 3.83
C ALA A 378 6.94 -4.43 2.51
N ALA A 379 5.85 -4.02 1.84
CA ALA A 379 5.90 -3.23 0.61
C ALA A 379 6.58 -1.87 0.85
N ALA A 380 6.15 -1.13 1.87
CA ALA A 380 6.71 0.16 2.25
C ALA A 380 8.20 0.05 2.64
N GLY A 381 8.58 -0.99 3.38
CA GLY A 381 9.95 -1.27 3.78
C GLY A 381 10.87 -1.52 2.59
N LEU A 382 10.42 -2.28 1.58
CA LEU A 382 11.15 -2.49 0.32
C LEU A 382 11.35 -1.18 -0.44
N VAL A 383 10.29 -0.37 -0.57
CA VAL A 383 10.29 0.89 -1.32
C VAL A 383 11.22 1.92 -0.68
N VAL A 384 11.07 2.16 0.62
CA VAL A 384 11.92 3.08 1.37
C VAL A 384 13.35 2.54 1.47
N GLY A 385 13.52 1.22 1.55
CA GLY A 385 14.82 0.55 1.48
C GLY A 385 15.56 0.78 0.17
N VAL A 386 14.86 0.80 -0.98
CA VAL A 386 15.49 1.07 -2.30
C VAL A 386 15.66 2.57 -2.54
N ALA A 387 14.55 3.30 -2.56
CA ALA A 387 14.51 4.67 -3.02
C ALA A 387 14.95 5.64 -1.91
N GLY A 388 14.54 5.39 -0.67
CA GLY A 388 14.97 6.17 0.50
C GLY A 388 16.46 6.02 0.77
N PHE A 389 17.03 4.82 0.64
CA PHE A 389 18.48 4.62 0.75
C PHE A 389 19.26 5.31 -0.38
N ALA A 390 18.75 5.29 -1.61
CA ALA A 390 19.36 6.02 -2.72
C ALA A 390 19.38 7.54 -2.47
N LEU A 391 18.27 8.10 -1.95
CA LEU A 391 18.22 9.51 -1.55
C LEU A 391 19.16 9.80 -0.38
N TRP A 392 19.23 8.92 0.63
CA TRP A 392 20.13 9.07 1.76
C TRP A 392 21.60 9.13 1.31
N ARG A 393 22.01 8.23 0.41
CA ARG A 393 23.34 8.24 -0.21
C ARG A 393 23.60 9.54 -0.96
N ALA A 394 22.62 10.03 -1.71
CA ALA A 394 22.73 11.29 -2.45
C ALA A 394 22.95 12.49 -1.52
N VAL A 395 22.20 12.55 -0.42
CA VAL A 395 22.32 13.59 0.61
C VAL A 395 23.67 13.51 1.30
N ALA A 396 24.07 12.32 1.76
CA ALA A 396 25.37 12.12 2.40
C ALA A 396 26.51 12.54 1.47
N HIS A 397 26.50 12.10 0.21
CA HIS A 397 27.50 12.50 -0.78
C HIS A 397 27.52 14.02 -1.00
N ALA A 398 26.37 14.67 -1.12
CA ALA A 398 26.28 16.12 -1.31
C ALA A 398 26.85 16.90 -0.12
N VAL A 399 26.55 16.47 1.11
CA VAL A 399 27.11 17.06 2.35
C VAL A 399 28.62 16.92 2.40
N LEU A 400 29.15 15.74 2.05
CA LEU A 400 30.58 15.45 2.12
C LEU A 400 31.40 16.15 1.04
N THR A 401 30.78 16.45 -0.10
CA THR A 401 31.42 17.15 -1.23
C THR A 401 31.09 18.63 -1.30
N SER A 402 30.43 19.18 -0.27
CA SER A 402 29.97 20.58 -0.20
C SER A 402 29.13 20.99 -1.42
N ARG A 403 28.37 20.06 -2.00
CA ARG A 403 27.45 20.30 -3.12
C ARG A 403 26.05 20.62 -2.60
N ARG A 404 25.18 21.11 -3.49
CA ARG A 404 23.78 21.38 -3.18
C ARG A 404 23.07 20.08 -2.76
N VAL A 405 22.54 20.07 -1.54
CA VAL A 405 21.82 18.93 -0.97
C VAL A 405 20.46 18.76 -1.68
N PRO A 406 20.12 17.56 -2.18
CA PRO A 406 18.80 17.32 -2.76
C PRO A 406 17.72 17.36 -1.66
N SER A 407 16.62 18.07 -1.91
CA SER A 407 15.51 18.17 -0.94
C SER A 407 14.71 16.88 -0.81
N GLY A 408 14.78 15.97 -1.79
CA GLY A 408 13.96 14.76 -1.86
C GLY A 408 12.61 14.93 -2.55
N VAL A 409 12.03 16.15 -2.58
CA VAL A 409 10.70 16.43 -3.16
C VAL A 409 10.58 15.92 -4.60
N ARG A 410 11.53 16.24 -5.47
CA ARG A 410 11.50 15.79 -6.88
C ARG A 410 11.53 14.27 -7.01
N ALA A 411 12.30 13.59 -6.16
CA ALA A 411 12.36 12.13 -6.16
C ALA A 411 11.00 11.54 -5.72
N GLY A 412 10.42 12.13 -4.67
CA GLY A 412 9.10 11.77 -4.18
C GLY A 412 7.97 12.01 -5.19
N LEU A 413 8.02 13.10 -5.95
CA LEU A 413 7.04 13.36 -7.03
C LEU A 413 7.08 12.28 -8.11
N TRP A 414 8.28 11.85 -8.55
CA TRP A 414 8.40 10.77 -9.53
C TRP A 414 7.95 9.43 -8.96
N LEU A 415 8.25 9.16 -7.69
CA LEU A 415 7.80 7.96 -7.00
C LEU A 415 6.28 7.93 -6.84
N GLY A 416 5.67 9.02 -6.38
CA GLY A 416 4.22 9.13 -6.26
C GLY A 416 3.50 9.10 -7.61
N ALA A 417 4.08 9.70 -8.66
CA ALA A 417 3.58 9.55 -10.03
C ALA A 417 3.63 8.09 -10.52
N GLY A 418 4.67 7.34 -10.12
CA GLY A 418 4.76 5.91 -10.35
C GLY A 418 3.68 5.13 -9.61
N MET A 419 3.42 5.47 -8.35
CA MET A 419 2.34 4.85 -7.56
C MET A 419 0.98 5.10 -8.23
N ALA A 420 0.65 6.35 -8.56
CA ALA A 420 -0.60 6.70 -9.24
C ALA A 420 -0.76 6.00 -10.61
N ALA A 421 0.33 5.86 -11.38
CA ALA A 421 0.31 5.08 -12.62
C ALA A 421 0.09 3.59 -12.36
N GLY A 422 0.60 3.06 -11.25
CA GLY A 422 0.32 1.70 -10.80
C GLY A 422 -1.15 1.51 -10.43
N GLU A 423 -1.76 2.47 -9.73
CA GLU A 423 -3.19 2.43 -9.36
C GLU A 423 -4.08 2.39 -10.61
N LEU A 424 -3.79 3.24 -11.61
CA LEU A 424 -4.52 3.26 -12.88
C LEU A 424 -4.32 2.01 -13.74
N ALA A 425 -3.18 1.33 -13.59
CA ALA A 425 -2.90 0.08 -14.29
C ALA A 425 -3.62 -1.11 -13.64
N LEU A 426 -3.99 -0.99 -12.36
CA LEU A 426 -4.80 -1.97 -11.65
C LEU A 426 -6.29 -1.66 -11.84
N ASN A 427 -7.13 -2.70 -11.86
CA ASN A 427 -8.59 -2.56 -11.83
C ASN A 427 -9.07 -2.24 -10.39
N GLN A 428 -8.53 -1.17 -9.77
CA GLN A 428 -8.88 -0.77 -8.39
C GLN A 428 -9.54 0.59 -8.30
N VAL A 429 -8.88 1.63 -8.80
CA VAL A 429 -9.43 2.99 -8.77
C VAL A 429 -10.43 3.24 -9.90
N ALA A 430 -10.31 2.49 -11.00
CA ALA A 430 -11.24 2.53 -12.12
C ALA A 430 -11.36 1.12 -12.70
N VAL A 431 -12.57 0.57 -12.73
CA VAL A 431 -12.84 -0.81 -13.19
C VAL A 431 -13.40 -0.77 -14.61
N THR A 432 -14.61 -0.23 -14.77
CA THR A 432 -15.32 -0.13 -16.06
C THR A 432 -15.00 1.16 -16.83
N GLU A 433 -14.44 2.17 -16.18
CA GLU A 433 -14.05 3.45 -16.80
C GLU A 433 -12.53 3.56 -16.95
N TRP A 434 -12.02 4.36 -17.90
CA TRP A 434 -10.56 4.55 -18.08
C TRP A 434 -9.89 5.33 -16.95
N LEU A 435 -10.62 6.27 -16.36
CA LEU A 435 -10.22 7.09 -15.22
C LEU A 435 -11.33 7.01 -14.19
N PRO A 436 -11.02 7.11 -12.89
CA PRO A 436 -12.04 7.25 -11.87
C PRO A 436 -12.88 8.52 -12.09
N PRO A 437 -14.10 8.59 -11.53
CA PRO A 437 -14.91 9.81 -11.54
C PRO A 437 -14.19 11.03 -10.96
N HIS A 438 -13.35 10.81 -9.93
CA HIS A 438 -12.57 11.85 -9.24
C HIS A 438 -11.05 11.60 -9.35
N PRO A 439 -10.44 11.81 -10.53
CA PRO A 439 -9.02 11.56 -10.75
C PRO A 439 -8.11 12.51 -9.97
N GLU A 440 -8.61 13.65 -9.50
CA GLU A 440 -7.89 14.58 -8.63
C GLU A 440 -7.44 13.93 -7.31
N ALA A 441 -8.15 12.90 -6.82
CA ALA A 441 -7.74 12.17 -5.62
C ALA A 441 -6.39 11.46 -5.79
N LEU A 442 -5.98 11.12 -7.03
CA LEU A 442 -4.64 10.56 -7.31
C LEU A 442 -3.52 11.56 -7.01
N LEU A 443 -3.80 12.86 -6.93
CA LEU A 443 -2.82 13.86 -6.47
C LEU A 443 -2.39 13.58 -5.03
N LEU A 444 -3.26 13.00 -4.19
CA LEU A 444 -2.92 12.63 -2.82
C LEU A 444 -1.79 11.59 -2.79
N VAL A 445 -1.83 10.60 -3.69
CA VAL A 445 -0.77 9.59 -3.86
C VAL A 445 0.55 10.25 -4.26
N VAL A 446 0.50 11.21 -5.20
CA VAL A 446 1.68 11.95 -5.65
C VAL A 446 2.27 12.79 -4.52
N LEU A 447 1.42 13.46 -3.74
CA LEU A 447 1.80 14.30 -2.61
C LEU A 447 2.36 13.48 -1.44
N ALA A 448 1.82 12.30 -1.16
CA ALA A 448 2.35 11.39 -0.15
C ALA A 448 3.80 10.98 -0.48
N GLY A 449 4.06 10.58 -1.73
CA GLY A 449 5.42 10.32 -2.21
C GLY A 449 6.36 11.51 -2.04
N ALA A 450 5.90 12.71 -2.42
CA ALA A 450 6.66 13.96 -2.25
C ALA A 450 6.96 14.30 -0.78
N GLY A 451 5.97 14.18 0.11
CA GLY A 451 6.08 14.48 1.53
C GLY A 451 7.04 13.54 2.26
N VAL A 452 6.88 12.23 2.07
CA VAL A 452 7.75 11.21 2.69
C VAL A 452 9.20 11.40 2.25
N PHE A 453 9.46 11.61 0.96
CA PHE A 453 10.83 11.80 0.48
C PHE A 453 11.42 13.15 0.84
N TRP A 454 10.60 14.18 1.01
CA TRP A 454 11.05 15.45 1.56
C TRP A 454 11.49 15.31 3.01
N TRP A 455 10.72 14.56 3.81
CA TRP A 455 11.09 14.21 5.17
C TRP A 455 12.39 13.40 5.22
N ILE A 456 12.53 12.35 4.41
CA ILE A 456 13.78 11.55 4.31
C ILE A 456 14.96 12.45 3.95
N GLY A 457 14.80 13.37 2.98
CA GLY A 457 15.87 14.30 2.57
C GLY A 457 16.34 15.21 3.71
N GLN A 458 15.41 15.79 4.47
CA GLN A 458 15.76 16.64 5.62
C GLN A 458 16.32 15.85 6.80
N ALA A 459 15.80 14.65 7.07
CA ALA A 459 16.29 13.76 8.12
C ALA A 459 17.70 13.26 7.78
N ALA A 460 17.96 12.87 6.53
CA ALA A 460 19.29 12.53 6.03
C ALA A 460 20.27 13.68 6.22
N TYR A 461 19.87 14.89 5.87
CA TYR A 461 20.71 16.08 6.03
C TYR A 461 21.00 16.38 7.52
N LEU A 462 19.99 16.25 8.38
CA LEU A 462 20.13 16.42 9.83
C LEU A 462 21.10 15.40 10.43
N TRP A 463 20.93 14.12 10.15
CA TRP A 463 21.73 13.07 10.77
C TRP A 463 23.14 12.98 10.19
N THR A 464 23.33 13.26 8.90
CA THR A 464 24.68 13.29 8.30
C THR A 464 25.54 14.41 8.88
N THR A 465 24.94 15.53 9.28
CA THR A 465 25.65 16.66 9.90
C THR A 465 25.83 16.51 11.42
N THR A 466 24.91 15.81 12.11
CA THR A 466 24.93 15.70 13.58
C THR A 466 25.49 14.39 14.12
N TRP A 467 25.37 13.27 13.40
CA TRP A 467 25.72 11.94 13.92
C TRP A 467 27.23 11.72 14.05
N ARG A 468 27.65 11.21 15.22
CA ARG A 468 29.06 10.99 15.57
C ARG A 468 29.40 9.54 15.93
N GLY A 469 28.48 8.60 15.73
CA GLY A 469 28.73 7.18 15.97
C GLY A 469 29.80 6.57 15.04
N ALA A 470 30.24 5.35 15.33
CA ALA A 470 31.24 4.64 14.51
C ALA A 470 30.74 4.31 13.10
N SER A 471 29.42 4.20 12.92
CA SER A 471 28.76 3.96 11.63
C SER A 471 27.51 4.83 11.54
N ILE A 472 27.20 5.39 10.35
CA ILE A 472 25.97 6.14 10.08
C ILE A 472 24.72 5.25 9.97
N ARG A 473 24.92 3.92 9.85
CA ARG A 473 23.85 2.94 9.60
C ARG A 473 22.68 2.98 10.59
N PRO A 474 22.87 3.11 11.92
CA PRO A 474 21.74 3.15 12.85
C PRO A 474 20.80 4.33 12.58
N ALA A 475 21.35 5.52 12.29
CA ALA A 475 20.57 6.69 11.95
C ALA A 475 19.86 6.53 10.59
N THR A 476 20.51 5.90 9.61
CA THR A 476 19.87 5.54 8.33
C THR A 476 18.70 4.58 8.54
N VAL A 477 18.91 3.48 9.27
CA VAL A 477 17.87 2.48 9.54
C VAL A 477 16.71 3.09 10.31
N ALA A 478 16.96 3.89 11.36
CA ALA A 478 15.90 4.55 12.12
C ALA A 478 15.05 5.49 11.24
N CYS A 479 15.69 6.30 10.37
CA CYS A 479 14.96 7.17 9.45
C CYS A 479 14.16 6.38 8.41
N LEU A 480 14.76 5.34 7.80
CA LEU A 480 14.07 4.54 6.79
C LEU A 480 12.94 3.69 7.39
N ALA A 481 13.11 3.16 8.60
CA ALA A 481 12.04 2.45 9.32
C ALA A 481 10.87 3.38 9.62
N THR A 482 11.16 4.62 10.07
CA THR A 482 10.14 5.65 10.32
C THR A 482 9.36 5.99 9.06
N ALA A 483 10.06 6.25 7.95
CA ALA A 483 9.41 6.52 6.67
C ALA A 483 8.64 5.30 6.13
N GLY A 484 9.12 4.07 6.41
CA GLY A 484 8.43 2.83 6.11
C GLY A 484 7.11 2.69 6.87
N LEU A 485 7.09 3.00 8.18
CA LEU A 485 5.87 3.01 8.99
C LEU A 485 4.85 4.05 8.49
N ALA A 486 5.32 5.24 8.13
CA ALA A 486 4.47 6.30 7.58
C ALA A 486 3.87 5.90 6.22
N LEU A 487 4.69 5.36 5.31
CA LEU A 487 4.21 4.90 4.02
C LEU A 487 3.31 3.66 4.12
N SER A 488 3.55 2.77 5.09
CA SER A 488 2.68 1.64 5.40
C SER A 488 1.30 2.09 5.87
N SER A 489 1.26 3.07 6.79
CA SER A 489 0.00 3.65 7.27
C SER A 489 -0.76 4.34 6.14
N TRP A 490 -0.04 5.03 5.26
CA TRP A 490 -0.60 5.61 4.04
C TRP A 490 -1.18 4.56 3.10
N PHE A 491 -0.48 3.45 2.85
CA PHE A 491 -1.00 2.38 1.99
C PHE A 491 -2.26 1.73 2.56
N LEU A 492 -2.34 1.56 3.89
CA LEU A 492 -3.54 1.07 4.54
C LEU A 492 -4.73 2.02 4.33
N TRP A 493 -4.52 3.30 4.63
CA TRP A 493 -5.52 4.35 4.42
C TRP A 493 -5.93 4.49 2.94
N TRP A 494 -4.97 4.44 2.02
CA TRP A 494 -5.26 4.55 0.59
C TRP A 494 -6.14 3.40 0.10
N ARG A 495 -5.84 2.17 0.53
CA ARG A 495 -6.62 0.97 0.16
C ARG A 495 -8.02 0.94 0.76
N SER A 496 -8.25 1.63 1.87
CA SER A 496 -9.55 1.75 2.54
C SER A 496 -10.28 2.98 2.00
N ASP A 497 -10.03 4.16 2.58
CA ASP A 497 -10.74 5.39 2.23
C ASP A 497 -10.27 6.05 0.94
N GLY A 498 -8.97 5.95 0.62
CA GLY A 498 -8.40 6.67 -0.53
C GLY A 498 -9.00 6.27 -1.87
N ILE A 499 -9.25 4.98 -2.08
CA ILE A 499 -9.95 4.44 -3.27
C ILE A 499 -11.42 4.88 -3.27
N LEU A 500 -12.07 4.97 -2.11
CA LEU A 500 -13.44 5.48 -2.04
C LEU A 500 -13.52 6.96 -2.50
N TYR A 501 -12.48 7.75 -2.20
CA TYR A 501 -12.40 9.14 -2.66
C TYR A 501 -12.27 9.27 -4.18
N THR A 502 -11.65 8.31 -4.88
CA THR A 502 -11.63 8.33 -6.35
C THR A 502 -13.02 8.06 -6.94
N ASN A 503 -13.92 7.44 -6.18
CA ASN A 503 -15.29 7.10 -6.58
C ASN A 503 -16.37 8.08 -6.07
N GLY A 504 -15.97 9.17 -5.41
CA GLY A 504 -16.89 10.24 -5.00
C GLY A 504 -17.41 10.17 -3.56
N TRP A 505 -16.91 9.24 -2.75
CA TRP A 505 -17.13 9.26 -1.31
C TRP A 505 -16.25 10.34 -0.64
N PRO A 506 -16.68 11.09 0.39
CA PRO A 506 -17.98 11.09 1.07
C PRO A 506 -18.95 12.18 0.54
N PHE A 507 -18.85 12.59 -0.74
CA PHE A 507 -19.49 13.81 -1.24
C PHE A 507 -21.03 13.75 -1.37
N GLY A 508 -21.66 12.61 -1.06
CA GLY A 508 -23.11 12.46 -0.85
C GLY A 508 -23.55 13.03 0.50
N ILE A 509 -23.42 14.36 0.67
CA ILE A 509 -23.65 15.05 1.95
C ILE A 509 -25.12 14.94 2.39
N GLU A 510 -26.07 14.98 1.45
CA GLU A 510 -27.51 15.00 1.73
C GLU A 510 -28.00 13.71 2.43
N GLN A 511 -27.53 12.54 1.98
CA GLN A 511 -27.93 11.26 2.56
C GLN A 511 -27.32 11.06 3.95
N SER A 512 -26.06 11.46 4.15
CA SER A 512 -25.38 11.40 5.44
C SER A 512 -25.99 12.39 6.45
N GLN A 513 -26.35 13.59 6.00
CA GLN A 513 -27.10 14.57 6.79
C GLN A 513 -28.46 14.05 7.22
N PHE A 514 -29.22 13.45 6.30
CA PHE A 514 -30.54 12.91 6.58
C PHE A 514 -30.48 11.83 7.68
N ILE A 515 -29.52 10.92 7.58
CA ILE A 515 -29.28 9.85 8.57
C ILE A 515 -28.94 10.45 9.94
N LEU A 516 -28.03 11.44 9.98
CA LEU A 516 -27.66 12.10 11.23
C LEU A 516 -28.82 12.90 11.82
N ALA A 517 -29.59 13.62 11.00
CA ALA A 517 -30.75 14.40 11.45
C ALA A 517 -31.88 13.51 11.96
N ALA A 518 -32.10 12.33 11.36
CA ALA A 518 -33.11 11.37 11.80
C ALA A 518 -32.74 10.70 13.14
N GLY A 519 -31.45 10.52 13.43
CA GLY A 519 -30.97 9.95 14.69
C GLY A 519 -30.95 10.96 15.86
N VAL A 520 -30.79 12.26 15.59
CA VAL A 520 -30.67 13.30 16.62
C VAL A 520 -32.00 14.04 16.82
N GLY A 521 -32.88 13.54 17.67
CA GLY A 521 -34.04 14.33 18.12
C GLY A 521 -33.64 15.59 18.92
N GLY A 522 -34.53 16.58 19.00
CA GLY A 522 -34.40 17.73 19.92
C GLY A 522 -33.66 18.97 19.36
N PRO A 523 -33.13 19.88 20.22
CA PRO A 523 -32.56 21.18 19.83
C PRO A 523 -31.34 21.10 18.88
N VAL A 524 -30.74 19.92 18.79
CA VAL A 524 -29.57 19.67 17.92
C VAL A 524 -29.99 19.52 16.45
N ALA A 525 -31.19 19.02 16.17
CA ALA A 525 -31.74 18.98 14.81
C ALA A 525 -31.90 20.39 14.19
N ALA A 526 -31.99 21.43 15.03
CA ALA A 526 -32.08 22.82 14.57
C ALA A 526 -30.74 23.41 14.06
N HIS A 527 -29.64 22.65 14.13
CA HIS A 527 -28.30 23.08 13.71
C HIS A 527 -27.86 22.34 12.44
N GLU A 528 -28.62 22.52 11.35
CA GLU A 528 -28.41 21.81 10.07
C GLU A 528 -26.99 21.99 9.51
N ASP A 529 -26.42 23.21 9.55
CA ASP A 529 -25.06 23.48 9.09
C ASP A 529 -23.99 22.71 9.89
N LEU A 530 -24.24 22.47 11.17
CA LEU A 530 -23.34 21.71 12.03
C LEU A 530 -23.44 20.22 11.70
N LEU A 531 -24.66 19.70 11.53
CA LEU A 531 -24.88 18.31 11.11
C LEU A 531 -24.28 18.05 9.73
N ALA A 532 -24.34 19.03 8.82
CA ALA A 532 -23.64 19.02 7.54
C ALA A 532 -22.13 18.86 7.69
N ALA A 533 -21.52 19.69 8.53
CA ALA A 533 -20.08 19.66 8.78
C ALA A 533 -19.66 18.33 9.43
N VAL A 534 -20.47 17.79 10.35
CA VAL A 534 -20.25 16.50 11.01
C VAL A 534 -20.38 15.34 10.01
N ALA A 535 -21.38 15.37 9.12
CA ALA A 535 -21.60 14.38 8.06
C ALA A 535 -20.40 14.25 7.13
N VAL A 536 -19.76 15.37 6.79
CA VAL A 536 -18.54 15.40 5.97
C VAL A 536 -17.30 15.01 6.78
N GLY A 537 -17.20 15.50 8.02
CA GLY A 537 -16.00 15.38 8.84
C GLY A 537 -15.79 13.98 9.43
N ILE A 538 -16.85 13.30 9.86
CA ILE A 538 -16.76 11.99 10.52
C ILE A 538 -16.10 10.93 9.63
N PRO A 539 -16.52 10.71 8.36
CA PRO A 539 -15.88 9.71 7.51
C PRO A 539 -14.39 9.97 7.30
N ILE A 540 -14.01 11.24 7.13
CA ILE A 540 -12.61 11.65 6.98
C ILE A 540 -11.81 11.34 8.26
N VAL A 541 -12.39 11.64 9.42
CA VAL A 541 -11.79 11.38 10.74
C VAL A 541 -11.65 9.88 11.00
N GLN A 542 -12.67 9.09 10.68
CA GLN A 542 -12.68 7.65 10.86
C GLN A 542 -11.60 6.98 10.03
N GLY A 543 -11.42 7.39 8.77
CA GLY A 543 -10.37 6.81 7.92
C GLY A 543 -8.96 6.95 8.49
N PHE A 544 -8.67 8.02 9.24
CA PHE A 544 -7.37 8.16 9.91
C PHE A 544 -7.13 7.14 11.03
N THR A 545 -8.18 6.49 11.54
CA THR A 545 -8.10 5.55 12.65
C THR A 545 -7.90 4.10 12.20
N ASP A 546 -8.07 3.78 10.92
CA ASP A 546 -7.97 2.42 10.41
C ASP A 546 -6.55 1.81 10.52
N PRO A 547 -5.46 2.55 10.23
CA PRO A 547 -4.12 1.98 10.36
C PRO A 547 -3.69 1.91 11.83
N ALA A 548 -3.56 0.69 12.38
CA ALA A 548 -3.14 0.45 13.77
C ALA A 548 -1.84 1.18 14.16
N LEU A 549 -0.92 1.32 13.19
CA LEU A 549 0.41 1.89 13.39
C LEU A 549 0.47 3.40 13.10
N VAL A 550 -0.64 4.09 12.82
CA VAL A 550 -0.64 5.52 12.44
C VAL A 550 -0.03 6.42 13.52
N LEU A 551 -0.43 6.26 14.78
CA LEU A 551 0.12 7.03 15.90
C LEU A 551 1.59 6.69 16.16
N THR A 552 1.97 5.44 15.93
CA THR A 552 3.38 5.00 15.99
C THR A 552 4.20 5.67 14.90
N ALA A 553 3.67 5.74 13.68
CA ALA A 553 4.31 6.36 12.54
C ALA A 553 4.47 7.87 12.74
N VAL A 554 3.39 8.58 13.09
CA VAL A 554 3.44 10.02 13.38
C VAL A 554 4.39 10.30 14.53
N GLY A 555 4.28 9.57 15.64
CA GLY A 555 5.21 9.63 16.77
C GLY A 555 6.68 9.54 16.34
N ALA A 556 7.01 8.53 15.54
CA ALA A 556 8.36 8.34 15.03
C ALA A 556 8.84 9.49 14.11
N LEU A 557 7.95 10.08 13.29
CA LEU A 557 8.29 11.16 12.33
C LEU A 557 8.85 12.41 13.01
N TRP A 558 8.43 12.73 14.24
CA TRP A 558 8.96 13.89 14.99
C TRP A 558 9.98 13.51 16.06
N ILE A 559 9.84 12.35 16.72
CA ILE A 559 10.78 11.88 17.75
C ILE A 559 12.15 11.54 17.18
N VAL A 560 12.22 10.82 16.04
CA VAL A 560 13.52 10.45 15.46
C VAL A 560 14.36 11.69 15.15
N PRO A 561 13.87 12.73 14.45
CA PRO A 561 14.60 14.00 14.33
C PRO A 561 14.97 14.64 15.68
N LEU A 562 14.06 14.65 16.66
CA LEU A 562 14.29 15.24 18.00
C LEU A 562 15.47 14.62 18.74
N LEU A 563 15.75 13.32 18.53
CA LEU A 563 16.90 12.65 19.13
C LEU A 563 18.23 13.29 18.75
N ALA A 564 18.33 13.99 17.61
CA ALA A 564 19.53 14.72 17.22
C ALA A 564 19.95 15.79 18.26
N TRP A 565 19.01 16.37 19.02
CA TRP A 565 19.29 17.37 20.05
C TRP A 565 19.90 16.79 21.35
N THR A 566 19.95 15.46 21.48
CA THR A 566 20.55 14.75 22.63
C THR A 566 22.05 14.45 22.45
N ILE A 567 22.55 14.61 21.22
CA ILE A 567 23.94 14.38 20.83
C ILE A 567 24.80 15.55 21.29
N ARG A 568 25.98 15.27 21.84
CA ARG A 568 26.95 16.29 22.26
C ARG A 568 27.51 17.03 21.03
N PRO A 569 27.54 18.38 21.02
CA PRO A 569 28.42 19.12 20.12
C PRO A 569 29.86 18.70 20.41
N ALA A 570 30.65 18.40 19.38
CA ALA A 570 32.02 17.95 19.54
C ALA A 570 32.94 18.66 18.54
N ASP A 571 34.17 18.94 18.97
CA ASP A 571 35.21 19.51 18.13
C ASP A 571 35.80 18.41 17.23
N GLY A 572 35.59 18.52 15.91
CA GLY A 572 36.27 17.69 14.89
C GLY A 572 35.41 16.73 14.05
N ALA A 573 36.05 16.09 13.06
CA ALA A 573 35.40 15.22 12.07
C ALA A 573 34.96 13.85 12.67
N PRO A 574 33.75 13.34 12.31
CA PRO A 574 33.25 12.04 12.79
C PRO A 574 34.21 10.88 12.46
N ARG A 575 34.24 9.82 13.29
CA ARG A 575 35.06 8.62 13.04
C ARG A 575 34.69 7.91 11.73
N TRP A 576 33.39 7.79 11.43
CA TRP A 576 32.93 7.21 10.16
C TRP A 576 33.37 8.01 8.93
N LEU A 577 33.50 9.34 9.08
CA LEU A 577 33.98 10.23 8.02
C LEU A 577 35.49 10.07 7.78
N ARG A 578 36.28 9.95 8.86
CA ARG A 578 37.71 9.66 8.78
C ARG A 578 38.02 8.32 8.11
N ALA A 579 37.14 7.33 8.27
CA ALA A 579 37.25 6.05 7.58
C ALA A 579 36.85 6.12 6.09
N ALA A 580 36.03 7.11 5.69
CA ALA A 580 35.47 7.22 4.35
C ALA A 580 36.31 8.08 3.38
N VAL A 581 37.15 8.98 3.91
CA VAL A 581 37.95 9.93 3.12
C VAL A 581 39.41 9.76 3.52
N GLN A 582 40.27 9.31 2.60
CA GLN A 582 41.69 9.08 2.87
C GLN A 582 42.50 10.38 3.02
N ASP A 583 42.02 11.51 2.50
CA ASP A 583 42.64 12.84 2.62
C ASP A 583 41.70 13.85 3.29
N VAL A 584 41.68 13.88 4.64
CA VAL A 584 40.82 14.80 5.43
C VAL A 584 41.44 16.21 5.57
N ARG A 585 42.45 16.56 4.77
CA ARG A 585 43.08 17.88 4.79
C ARG A 585 42.17 18.91 4.07
N GLY A 586 41.08 19.32 4.72
CA GLY A 586 40.25 20.44 4.26
C GLY A 586 38.73 20.24 4.36
N ALA A 587 38.24 19.03 4.66
CA ALA A 587 36.81 18.77 4.85
C ALA A 587 36.34 19.28 6.21
N SER A 588 36.28 20.61 6.37
CA SER A 588 35.48 21.21 7.43
C SER A 588 34.02 20.90 7.13
N THR A 589 33.40 19.99 7.89
CA THR A 589 31.95 19.90 7.90
C THR A 589 31.47 21.25 8.39
N SER A 590 30.94 22.07 7.48
CA SER A 590 30.39 23.39 7.80
C SER A 590 29.60 23.30 9.09
N ASP A 591 30.01 24.12 10.07
CA ASP A 591 29.52 24.12 11.44
C ASP A 591 28.06 24.58 11.44
N THR A 592 27.17 23.64 11.12
CA THR A 592 25.74 23.88 10.98
C THR A 592 25.11 23.56 12.31
N SER A 593 25.19 24.52 13.23
CA SER A 593 24.58 24.42 14.55
C SER A 593 23.07 24.21 14.43
N LEU A 594 22.54 23.19 15.12
CA LEU A 594 21.11 22.95 15.25
C LEU A 594 20.39 24.19 15.80
N PRO A 595 19.14 24.47 15.37
CA PRO A 595 18.36 25.53 15.96
C PRO A 595 18.12 25.23 17.45
N ARG A 596 18.03 26.29 18.26
CA ARG A 596 17.80 26.15 19.71
C ARG A 596 16.50 25.37 19.95
N LEU A 597 16.54 24.31 20.76
CA LEU A 597 15.37 23.46 21.06
C LEU A 597 14.15 24.28 21.53
N ARG A 598 14.38 25.33 22.34
CA ARG A 598 13.32 26.27 22.77
C ARG A 598 12.61 26.95 21.58
N ARG A 599 13.32 27.34 20.51
CA ARG A 599 12.71 27.98 19.33
C ARG A 599 11.83 27.00 18.55
N VAL A 600 12.13 25.71 18.62
CA VAL A 600 11.36 24.65 17.94
C VAL A 600 10.10 24.29 18.74
N LEU A 601 10.22 24.14 20.07
CA LEU A 601 9.09 23.70 20.92
C LEU A 601 8.14 24.83 21.33
N LEU A 602 8.61 26.07 21.46
CA LEU A 602 7.81 27.18 22.00
C LEU A 602 6.52 27.47 21.20
N PRO A 603 6.53 27.49 19.85
CA PRO A 603 5.28 27.66 19.10
C PRO A 603 4.26 26.58 19.41
N GLY A 604 4.70 25.33 19.53
CA GLY A 604 3.83 24.19 19.85
C GLY A 604 3.23 24.27 21.25
N VAL A 605 4.06 24.56 22.27
CA VAL A 605 3.59 24.69 23.66
C VAL A 605 2.60 25.84 23.80
N LEU A 606 2.90 27.02 23.22
CA LEU A 606 2.00 28.18 23.33
C LEU A 606 0.67 27.95 22.62
N ALA A 607 0.69 27.35 21.42
CA ALA A 607 -0.53 27.02 20.70
C ALA A 607 -1.34 25.93 21.40
N GLY A 608 -0.68 24.89 21.94
CA GLY A 608 -1.33 23.86 22.73
C GLY A 608 -2.03 24.41 23.98
N VAL A 609 -1.40 25.35 24.70
CA VAL A 609 -2.03 26.06 25.83
C VAL A 609 -3.21 26.92 25.36
N ALA A 610 -3.09 27.58 24.20
CA ALA A 610 -4.21 28.31 23.62
C ALA A 610 -5.38 27.38 23.26
N ALA A 611 -5.11 26.13 22.87
CA ALA A 611 -6.15 25.12 22.63
C ALA A 611 -6.97 24.82 23.89
N TRP A 612 -6.37 24.90 25.09
CA TRP A 612 -7.11 24.67 26.35
C TRP A 612 -8.20 25.73 26.53
N ILE A 613 -7.86 26.99 26.24
CA ILE A 613 -8.80 28.10 26.28
C ILE A 613 -9.89 27.90 25.23
N ALA A 614 -9.52 27.48 24.01
CA ALA A 614 -10.49 27.23 22.95
C ALA A 614 -11.45 26.07 23.30
N VAL A 615 -10.96 24.99 23.89
CA VAL A 615 -11.80 23.86 24.36
C VAL A 615 -12.74 24.30 25.48
N ALA A 616 -12.27 25.12 26.44
CA ALA A 616 -13.14 25.69 27.47
C ALA A 616 -14.24 26.60 26.86
N VAL A 617 -13.92 27.37 25.81
CA VAL A 617 -14.92 28.17 25.08
C VAL A 617 -15.94 27.27 24.37
N VAL A 618 -15.50 26.17 23.76
CA VAL A 618 -16.39 25.15 23.16
C VAL A 618 -17.33 24.56 24.22
N GLN A 619 -16.80 24.16 25.37
CA GLN A 619 -17.60 23.64 26.49
C GLN A 619 -18.66 24.64 26.95
N ALA A 620 -18.27 25.92 27.12
CA ALA A 620 -19.19 26.98 27.49
C ALA A 620 -20.29 27.21 26.44
N TYR A 621 -19.94 27.16 25.15
CA TYR A 621 -20.90 27.31 24.06
C TYR A 621 -21.89 26.14 24.04
N LEU A 622 -21.40 24.90 24.05
CA LEU A 622 -22.23 23.70 23.98
C LEU A 622 -23.12 23.52 25.21
N HIS A 623 -22.67 23.97 26.38
CA HIS A 623 -23.47 23.99 27.61
C HIS A 623 -24.80 24.74 27.43
N THR A 624 -24.86 25.78 26.59
CA THR A 624 -26.07 26.61 26.42
C THR A 624 -27.25 25.89 25.77
N TRP A 625 -27.00 24.76 25.10
CA TRP A 625 -28.02 23.98 24.38
C TRP A 625 -27.87 22.47 24.60
N ARG A 626 -27.29 22.07 25.73
CA ARG A 626 -27.13 20.65 26.11
C ARG A 626 -28.50 19.96 26.29
N PRO A 627 -28.67 18.71 25.83
CA PRO A 627 -29.90 17.95 26.06
C PRO A 627 -30.07 17.59 27.55
N VAL A 628 -31.33 17.51 28.01
CA VAL A 628 -31.69 17.08 29.38
C VAL A 628 -32.59 15.85 29.26
N PRO A 629 -32.20 14.66 29.78
CA PRO A 629 -31.01 14.39 30.60
C PRO A 629 -29.69 14.37 29.81
N ALA A 630 -28.61 14.88 30.42
CA ALA A 630 -27.30 15.04 29.79
C ALA A 630 -26.63 13.73 29.34
N SER A 631 -26.97 12.60 29.97
CA SER A 631 -26.35 11.29 29.75
C SER A 631 -26.99 10.43 28.64
N ALA A 632 -27.97 10.96 27.90
CA ALA A 632 -28.84 10.13 27.04
C ALA A 632 -28.55 10.23 25.52
N ASN A 633 -27.56 10.99 25.06
CA ASN A 633 -27.39 11.26 23.63
C ASN A 633 -25.95 11.05 23.13
N GLU A 634 -25.64 9.83 22.66
CA GLU A 634 -24.35 9.45 22.05
C GLU A 634 -23.95 10.40 20.89
N MET A 635 -24.93 10.93 20.15
CA MET A 635 -24.67 11.89 19.08
C MET A 635 -24.28 13.28 19.59
N TYR A 636 -24.75 13.71 20.76
CA TYR A 636 -24.29 14.97 21.36
C TYR A 636 -22.81 14.89 21.77
N MET A 637 -22.36 13.73 22.24
CA MET A 637 -20.94 13.47 22.51
C MET A 637 -20.09 13.57 21.22
N LEU A 638 -20.57 13.03 20.09
CA LEU A 638 -19.89 13.16 18.79
C LEU A 638 -19.75 14.64 18.36
N ILE A 639 -20.79 15.45 18.57
CA ILE A 639 -20.76 16.88 18.27
C ILE A 639 -19.74 17.62 19.15
N TYR A 640 -19.74 17.32 20.46
CA TYR A 640 -18.74 17.85 21.39
C TYR A 640 -17.32 17.53 20.94
N LEU A 641 -17.04 16.26 20.64
CA LEU A 641 -15.72 15.81 20.18
C LEU A 641 -15.31 16.46 18.85
N THR A 642 -16.26 16.71 17.95
CA THR A 642 -16.01 17.40 16.67
C THR A 642 -15.56 18.84 16.88
N TRP A 643 -16.24 19.61 17.74
CA TRP A 643 -15.83 20.99 18.05
C TRP A 643 -14.47 21.05 18.75
N VAL A 644 -14.23 20.12 19.66
CA VAL A 644 -12.94 19.99 20.33
C VAL A 644 -11.83 19.65 19.32
N LEU A 645 -12.08 18.73 18.40
CA LEU A 645 -11.17 18.40 17.31
C LEU A 645 -10.83 19.65 16.49
N VAL A 646 -11.84 20.43 16.07
CA VAL A 646 -11.62 21.69 15.32
C VAL A 646 -10.76 22.68 16.11
N ALA A 647 -11.05 22.88 17.41
CA ALA A 647 -10.29 23.77 18.27
C ALA A 647 -8.82 23.37 18.40
N VAL A 648 -8.54 22.08 18.60
CA VAL A 648 -7.16 21.57 18.71
C VAL A 648 -6.45 21.62 17.35
N VAL A 649 -7.12 21.24 16.25
CA VAL A 649 -6.57 21.35 14.88
C VAL A 649 -6.17 22.78 14.56
N ALA A 650 -7.02 23.77 14.89
CA ALA A 650 -6.69 25.18 14.67
C ALA A 650 -5.40 25.59 15.39
N ALA A 651 -5.21 25.17 16.64
CA ALA A 651 -3.98 25.42 17.39
C ALA A 651 -2.75 24.74 16.74
N VAL A 652 -2.90 23.49 16.29
CA VAL A 652 -1.84 22.75 15.60
C VAL A 652 -1.42 23.42 14.28
N VAL A 653 -2.38 23.86 13.48
CA VAL A 653 -2.14 24.61 12.23
C VAL A 653 -1.41 25.92 12.52
N VAL A 654 -1.81 26.66 13.56
CA VAL A 654 -1.13 27.89 13.99
C VAL A 654 0.32 27.60 14.41
N ALA A 655 0.56 26.54 15.19
CA ALA A 655 1.91 26.14 15.59
C ALA A 655 2.80 25.82 14.37
N ALA A 656 2.27 25.05 13.41
CA ALA A 656 2.94 24.71 12.17
C ALA A 656 3.26 25.96 11.34
N ALA A 657 2.30 26.85 11.13
CA ALA A 657 2.46 28.07 10.35
C ALA A 657 3.53 29.00 10.98
N VAL A 658 3.45 29.21 12.30
CA VAL A 658 4.39 30.05 13.03
C VAL A 658 5.81 29.47 12.99
N ALA A 659 5.96 28.16 13.16
CA ALA A 659 7.25 27.48 13.03
C ALA A 659 7.78 27.56 11.60
N GLY A 660 6.93 27.42 10.59
CA GLY A 660 7.31 27.43 9.16
C GLY A 660 7.82 28.78 8.68
N VAL A 661 7.25 29.87 9.20
CA VAL A 661 7.71 31.24 8.94
C VAL A 661 9.04 31.54 9.64
N ARG A 662 9.26 31.01 10.85
CA ARG A 662 10.48 31.26 11.65
C ARG A 662 11.65 30.35 11.30
N ALA A 663 11.38 29.17 10.76
CA ALA A 663 12.40 28.19 10.44
C ALA A 663 13.15 28.56 9.15
N THR A 664 14.46 28.71 9.25
CA THR A 664 15.33 28.95 8.08
C THR A 664 15.88 27.65 7.51
N ARG A 665 16.15 26.66 8.38
CA ARG A 665 16.69 25.32 8.06
C ARG A 665 15.82 24.23 8.68
N HIS A 666 15.86 23.03 8.09
CA HIS A 666 15.08 21.86 8.53
C HIS A 666 13.58 22.16 8.71
N ARG A 667 13.02 22.98 7.81
CA ARG A 667 11.69 23.58 7.98
C ARG A 667 10.60 22.57 8.25
N LEU A 668 10.60 21.46 7.52
CA LEU A 668 9.60 20.39 7.68
C LEU A 668 9.71 19.73 9.06
N LEU A 669 10.94 19.44 9.50
CA LEU A 669 11.16 18.82 10.80
C LEU A 669 10.76 19.77 11.93
N THR A 670 11.05 21.07 11.79
CA THR A 670 10.68 22.07 12.81
C THR A 670 9.18 22.35 12.87
N THR A 671 8.49 22.40 11.73
CA THR A 671 7.03 22.56 11.70
C THR A 671 6.34 21.34 12.26
N LEU A 672 6.83 20.14 11.93
CA LEU A 672 6.30 18.89 12.44
C LEU A 672 6.45 18.80 13.96
N ILE A 673 7.66 19.04 14.49
CA ILE A 673 7.86 19.03 15.95
C ILE A 673 6.95 20.04 16.66
N ALA A 674 6.77 21.24 16.10
CA ALA A 674 5.88 22.26 16.69
C ALA A 674 4.41 21.83 16.63
N ALA A 675 3.94 21.29 15.50
CA ALA A 675 2.58 20.80 15.30
C ALA A 675 2.24 19.67 16.27
N GLU A 676 3.09 18.63 16.34
CA GLU A 676 2.87 17.48 17.23
C GLU A 676 2.99 17.86 18.72
N THR A 677 3.85 18.81 19.05
CA THR A 677 3.89 19.35 20.43
C THR A 677 2.58 20.06 20.77
N ALA A 678 1.99 20.83 19.84
CA ALA A 678 0.68 21.46 20.05
C ALA A 678 -0.45 20.43 20.16
N ALA A 679 -0.40 19.36 19.35
CA ALA A 679 -1.37 18.27 19.37
C ALA A 679 -1.40 17.58 20.75
N VAL A 680 -0.22 17.14 21.23
CA VAL A 680 -0.09 16.46 22.52
C VAL A 680 -0.47 17.36 23.69
N VAL A 681 -0.02 18.63 23.69
CA VAL A 681 -0.36 19.57 24.76
C VAL A 681 -1.85 19.92 24.74
N GLY A 682 -2.42 20.18 23.56
CA GLY A 682 -3.84 20.49 23.40
C GLY A 682 -4.74 19.33 23.84
N PHE A 683 -4.42 18.11 23.40
CA PHE A 683 -5.13 16.89 23.80
C PHE A 683 -5.03 16.63 25.30
N ALA A 684 -3.86 16.83 25.92
CA ALA A 684 -3.73 16.70 27.37
C ALA A 684 -4.64 17.68 28.14
N GLY A 685 -4.78 18.92 27.66
CA GLY A 685 -5.71 19.88 28.25
C GLY A 685 -7.16 19.51 28.07
N MET A 686 -7.54 19.02 26.90
CA MET A 686 -8.86 18.47 26.66
C MET A 686 -9.17 17.34 27.65
N LEU A 687 -8.28 16.36 27.82
CA LEU A 687 -8.50 15.26 28.74
C LEU A 687 -8.70 15.76 30.19
N VAL A 688 -7.91 16.74 30.62
CA VAL A 688 -8.09 17.36 31.93
C VAL A 688 -9.46 18.01 32.05
N LEU A 689 -9.88 18.83 31.07
CA LEU A 689 -11.18 19.51 31.07
C LEU A 689 -12.37 18.54 30.99
N MET A 690 -12.22 17.42 30.26
CA MET A 690 -13.23 16.38 30.15
C MET A 690 -13.33 15.55 31.43
N SER A 691 -12.20 15.22 32.07
CA SER A 691 -12.20 14.44 33.32
C SER A 691 -12.71 15.20 34.54
N VAL A 692 -12.74 16.53 34.50
CA VAL A 692 -13.31 17.39 35.56
C VAL A 692 -14.64 18.04 35.14
N ASP A 693 -15.25 17.54 34.06
CA ASP A 693 -16.53 18.04 33.59
C ASP A 693 -17.62 17.92 34.68
N GLY A 694 -18.53 18.88 34.75
CA GLY A 694 -19.51 19.00 35.84
C GLY A 694 -19.01 19.72 37.11
N CYS A 695 -17.70 19.91 37.29
CA CYS A 695 -17.15 20.65 38.44
C CYS A 695 -17.14 22.17 38.28
N ILE A 696 -17.14 22.67 37.04
CA ILE A 696 -17.21 24.09 36.72
C ILE A 696 -18.53 24.33 36.00
N GLY A 697 -19.49 24.97 36.70
CA GLY A 697 -20.87 25.12 36.21
C GLY A 697 -20.99 25.58 34.75
N PRO A 698 -20.39 26.72 34.37
CA PRO A 698 -20.43 27.21 32.99
C PRO A 698 -19.73 26.33 31.94
N LEU A 699 -18.95 25.32 32.34
CA LEU A 699 -18.25 24.40 31.43
C LEU A 699 -18.87 22.99 31.44
N SER A 700 -19.92 22.73 32.22
CA SER A 700 -20.50 21.39 32.39
C SER A 700 -21.24 20.91 31.13
N THR A 701 -20.56 20.20 30.24
CA THR A 701 -21.12 19.86 28.91
C THR A 701 -21.71 18.45 28.84
N LEU A 702 -20.97 17.44 29.30
CA LEU A 702 -21.32 16.02 29.19
C LEU A 702 -21.95 15.50 30.50
N GLU A 703 -21.41 15.91 31.64
CA GLU A 703 -21.77 15.42 32.96
C GLU A 703 -22.48 16.50 33.79
N SER A 704 -23.49 16.06 34.55
CA SER A 704 -24.27 16.94 35.43
C SER A 704 -23.75 16.99 36.87
N SER A 705 -22.83 16.09 37.23
CA SER A 705 -22.26 15.99 38.57
C SER A 705 -20.75 16.14 38.55
N CYS A 706 -20.21 16.83 39.56
CA CYS A 706 -18.77 16.98 39.72
C CYS A 706 -18.14 15.67 40.20
N GLY A 707 -17.19 15.14 39.44
CA GLY A 707 -16.45 13.93 39.75
C GLY A 707 -15.26 13.74 38.80
N TRP A 708 -14.38 12.78 39.10
CA TRP A 708 -13.37 12.35 38.14
C TRP A 708 -13.99 11.34 37.18
N HIS A 709 -14.15 11.74 35.92
CA HIS A 709 -14.80 10.92 34.90
C HIS A 709 -13.77 10.39 33.90
N SER A 710 -13.82 9.09 33.63
CA SER A 710 -13.06 8.44 32.54
C SER A 710 -13.97 8.02 31.37
N THR A 711 -15.27 8.25 31.50
CA THR A 711 -16.27 7.97 30.48
C THR A 711 -15.92 8.76 29.21
N GLY A 712 -15.58 8.06 28.14
CA GLY A 712 -15.26 8.67 26.85
C GLY A 712 -13.77 8.94 26.56
N THR A 713 -12.83 8.59 27.45
CA THR A 713 -11.39 8.72 27.15
C THR A 713 -10.96 7.85 25.98
N THR A 714 -11.56 6.67 25.80
CA THR A 714 -11.34 5.80 24.64
C THR A 714 -11.79 6.48 23.35
N PHE A 715 -13.04 6.97 23.32
CA PHE A 715 -13.62 7.71 22.20
C PHE A 715 -12.81 8.97 21.85
N ALA A 716 -12.31 9.70 22.85
CA ALA A 716 -11.50 10.90 22.64
C ALA A 716 -10.18 10.62 21.90
N VAL A 717 -9.56 9.45 22.11
CA VAL A 717 -8.31 9.12 21.38
C VAL A 717 -8.59 8.85 19.91
N ASP A 718 -9.62 8.06 19.59
CA ASP A 718 -9.98 7.73 18.21
C ASP A 718 -10.49 8.96 17.45
N PHE A 719 -11.38 9.76 18.06
CA PHE A 719 -12.00 10.90 17.38
C PHE A 719 -11.19 12.20 17.44
N VAL A 720 -10.23 12.33 18.36
CA VAL A 720 -9.44 13.57 18.50
C VAL A 720 -7.95 13.32 18.34
N LEU A 721 -7.33 12.49 19.17
CA LEU A 721 -5.86 12.37 19.16
C LEU A 721 -5.32 11.89 17.82
N THR A 722 -5.90 10.84 17.25
CA THR A 722 -5.46 10.28 15.96
C THR A 722 -5.63 11.28 14.81
N PRO A 723 -6.82 11.85 14.56
CA PRO A 723 -7.01 12.86 13.52
C PRO A 723 -6.16 14.11 13.72
N VAL A 724 -6.06 14.65 14.94
CA VAL A 724 -5.23 15.84 15.22
C VAL A 724 -3.77 15.58 14.87
N SER A 725 -3.25 14.39 15.19
CA SER A 725 -1.86 14.03 14.89
C SER A 725 -1.62 13.90 13.38
N VAL A 726 -2.54 13.27 12.64
CA VAL A 726 -2.44 13.13 11.18
C VAL A 726 -2.56 14.50 10.49
N VAL A 727 -3.58 15.29 10.86
CA VAL A 727 -3.78 16.65 10.35
C VAL A 727 -2.59 17.55 10.71
N GLY A 728 -2.00 17.37 11.89
CA GLY A 728 -0.78 18.06 12.30
C GLY A 728 0.41 17.77 11.41
N ALA A 729 0.63 16.51 11.05
CA ALA A 729 1.65 16.13 10.09
C ALA A 729 1.42 16.73 8.70
N ILE A 730 0.17 16.73 8.21
CA ILE A 730 -0.21 17.33 6.92
C ILE A 730 0.01 18.86 6.96
N ALA A 731 -0.49 19.53 8.01
CA ALA A 731 -0.33 20.97 8.21
C ALA A 731 1.15 21.36 8.29
N ALA A 732 2.01 20.53 8.91
CA ALA A 732 3.44 20.74 8.96
C ALA A 732 4.10 20.72 7.57
N VAL A 733 3.67 19.81 6.68
CA VAL A 733 4.14 19.75 5.28
C VAL A 733 3.73 21.02 4.53
N ILE A 734 2.46 21.41 4.61
CA ILE A 734 1.92 22.61 3.94
C ILE A 734 2.63 23.87 4.44
N ALA A 735 2.72 24.06 5.76
CA ALA A 735 3.36 25.22 6.38
C ALA A 735 4.85 25.31 6.01
N ALA A 736 5.56 24.17 5.98
CA ALA A 736 6.95 24.15 5.54
C ALA A 736 7.07 24.56 4.06
N ALA A 737 6.15 24.11 3.19
CA ALA A 737 6.19 24.37 1.76
C ALA A 737 5.96 25.86 1.47
N ILE A 738 4.92 26.44 2.08
CA ILE A 738 4.65 27.89 2.03
C ILE A 738 5.86 28.67 2.56
N GLY A 739 6.44 28.19 3.67
CA GLY A 739 7.67 28.77 4.22
C GLY A 739 8.75 28.90 3.14
N THR A 740 9.04 27.83 2.38
CA THR A 740 10.16 27.82 1.40
C THR A 740 10.08 28.93 0.34
N LEU A 741 8.90 29.49 0.08
CA LEU A 741 8.69 30.59 -0.87
C LEU A 741 9.13 31.96 -0.31
N ARG A 742 9.27 32.10 1.01
CA ARG A 742 9.68 33.34 1.66
C ARG A 742 11.21 33.42 1.82
N ARG A 743 11.80 34.55 1.38
CA ARG A 743 13.20 34.90 1.66
C ARG A 743 13.36 35.18 3.16
N SER A 744 14.25 34.45 3.83
CA SER A 744 14.55 34.72 5.23
C SER A 744 15.69 35.74 5.35
N THR A 745 15.55 36.66 6.29
CA THR A 745 16.65 37.47 6.81
C THR A 745 17.60 36.56 7.61
N ASP A 746 18.89 36.61 7.27
CA ASP A 746 19.94 35.87 7.97
C ASP A 746 20.11 36.45 9.39
N GLU A 747 19.76 35.68 10.41
CA GLU A 747 20.10 36.01 11.80
C GLU A 747 21.39 35.31 12.22
N ARG A 748 22.33 36.11 12.75
CA ARG A 748 23.56 35.61 13.38
C ARG A 748 23.21 34.74 14.60
N ALA A 749 23.68 33.50 14.58
CA ALA A 749 23.54 32.56 15.68
C ALA A 749 24.40 33.01 16.87
N LEU A 750 23.78 33.61 17.89
CA LEU A 750 24.44 33.81 19.18
C LEU A 750 24.47 32.47 19.94
N SER A 751 25.66 32.06 20.37
CA SER A 751 25.92 30.90 21.22
C SER A 751 25.52 31.22 22.66
N THR A 752 24.64 30.41 23.27
CA THR A 752 24.48 30.39 24.73
C THR A 752 24.37 28.96 25.23
N SER A 753 25.25 28.64 26.17
CA SER A 753 25.37 27.36 26.88
C SER A 753 24.14 27.13 27.78
N ARG A 754 23.24 26.23 27.36
CA ARG A 754 22.37 25.48 28.29
C ARG A 754 22.93 24.07 28.40
N THR A 755 22.91 23.51 29.62
CA THR A 755 23.47 22.20 29.91
C THR A 755 22.76 21.09 29.13
N LEU A 756 23.54 20.18 28.55
CA LEU A 756 23.09 19.03 27.75
C LEU A 756 22.01 18.18 28.47
N THR A 757 22.13 18.08 29.80
CA THR A 757 21.24 17.30 30.67
C THR A 757 19.77 17.75 30.55
N GLY A 758 19.52 19.08 30.52
CA GLY A 758 18.16 19.61 30.38
C GLY A 758 17.52 19.28 29.02
N ARG A 759 18.32 19.21 27.94
CA ARG A 759 17.82 18.81 26.62
C ARG A 759 17.43 17.34 26.60
N ARG A 760 18.25 16.48 27.21
CA ARG A 760 17.98 15.03 27.29
C ARG A 760 16.72 14.73 28.09
N ALA A 761 16.50 15.42 29.20
CA ALA A 761 15.28 15.27 29.99
C ALA A 761 14.03 15.60 29.15
N VAL A 762 14.01 16.78 28.50
CA VAL A 762 12.86 17.21 27.67
C VAL A 762 12.60 16.23 26.51
N VAL A 763 13.63 15.84 25.77
CA VAL A 763 13.47 14.87 24.66
C VAL A 763 13.03 13.50 25.17
N GLY A 764 13.55 13.06 26.33
CA GLY A 764 13.14 11.80 26.97
C GLY A 764 11.68 11.81 27.40
N THR A 765 11.18 12.90 27.98
CA THR A 765 9.76 13.05 28.31
C THR A 765 8.88 12.99 27.06
N LEU A 766 9.21 13.76 26.01
CA LEU A 766 8.45 13.74 24.76
C LEU A 766 8.46 12.35 24.10
N GLY A 767 9.61 11.66 24.12
CA GLY A 767 9.73 10.29 23.63
C GLY A 767 8.87 9.30 24.43
N THR A 768 8.83 9.44 25.75
CA THR A 768 7.98 8.61 26.61
C THR A 768 6.50 8.83 26.30
N VAL A 769 6.07 10.08 26.13
CA VAL A 769 4.68 10.42 25.77
C VAL A 769 4.31 9.82 24.41
N ALA A 770 5.18 9.93 23.40
CA ALA A 770 4.93 9.35 22.08
C ALA A 770 4.78 7.81 22.13
N VAL A 771 5.59 7.12 22.95
CA VAL A 771 5.49 5.67 23.15
C VAL A 771 4.17 5.29 23.83
N VAL A 772 3.75 6.05 24.85
CA VAL A 772 2.46 5.82 25.52
C VAL A 772 1.30 6.03 24.55
N VAL A 773 1.31 7.11 23.76
CA VAL A 773 0.29 7.38 22.74
C VAL A 773 0.21 6.26 21.70
N ALA A 774 1.37 5.78 21.22
CA ALA A 774 1.44 4.65 20.29
C ALA A 774 0.86 3.36 20.90
N ALA A 775 1.18 3.07 22.16
CA ALA A 775 0.66 1.90 22.85
C ALA A 775 -0.86 1.96 23.05
N ILE A 776 -1.40 3.13 23.39
CA ILE A 776 -2.85 3.35 23.51
C ILE A 776 -3.55 3.08 22.17
N GLY A 777 -3.02 3.63 21.07
CA GLY A 777 -3.59 3.42 19.73
C GLY A 777 -3.63 1.94 19.33
N ILE A 778 -2.58 1.18 19.63
CA ILE A 778 -2.53 -0.27 19.37
C ILE A 778 -3.60 -1.01 20.20
N VAL A 779 -3.70 -0.73 21.49
CA VAL A 779 -4.68 -1.38 22.39
C VAL A 779 -6.11 -1.10 21.92
N GLN A 780 -6.41 0.13 21.50
CA GLN A 780 -7.73 0.50 21.01
C GLN A 780 -8.07 -0.16 19.68
N TRP A 781 -7.13 -0.18 18.74
CA TRP A 781 -7.31 -0.88 17.48
C TRP A 781 -7.56 -2.38 17.70
N THR A 782 -6.83 -3.03 18.61
CA THR A 782 -7.10 -4.45 18.95
C THR A 782 -8.48 -4.66 19.59
N GLY A 783 -8.95 -3.69 20.38
CA GLY A 783 -10.30 -3.71 20.95
C GLY A 783 -11.38 -3.63 19.87
N ARG A 784 -11.22 -2.75 18.87
CA ARG A 784 -12.15 -2.59 17.75
C ARG A 784 -12.27 -3.87 16.91
N GLN A 785 -11.15 -4.53 16.61
CA GLN A 785 -11.17 -5.81 15.88
C GLN A 785 -11.92 -6.93 16.61
N SER A 786 -11.99 -6.88 17.94
CA SER A 786 -12.68 -7.91 18.74
C SER A 786 -14.18 -7.67 18.90
N GLN A 787 -14.65 -6.45 18.62
CA GLN A 787 -16.07 -6.14 18.60
C GLN A 787 -16.59 -6.45 17.20
N ASP A 788 -17.34 -7.56 17.08
CA ASP A 788 -18.17 -7.83 15.90
C ASP A 788 -19.07 -6.62 15.69
N SER A 789 -18.64 -5.75 14.78
CA SER A 789 -19.34 -4.52 14.46
C SER A 789 -20.44 -4.89 13.48
N SER A 790 -21.39 -5.70 13.92
CA SER A 790 -22.72 -5.78 13.34
C SER A 790 -23.50 -4.50 13.67
N ILE A 791 -22.85 -3.34 13.57
CA ILE A 791 -23.59 -2.12 13.30
C ILE A 791 -24.18 -2.40 11.94
N ASP A 792 -25.49 -2.39 11.87
CA ASP A 792 -26.26 -2.71 10.70
C ASP A 792 -26.06 -1.57 9.67
N VAL A 793 -24.88 -1.55 9.04
CA VAL A 793 -24.54 -0.66 7.92
C VAL A 793 -25.58 -0.86 6.81
N ALA A 794 -26.15 -2.07 6.70
CA ALA A 794 -27.27 -2.35 5.81
C ALA A 794 -28.54 -1.56 6.21
N GLN A 795 -28.84 -1.39 7.50
CA GLN A 795 -29.91 -0.49 7.96
C GLN A 795 -29.66 0.98 7.61
N LEU A 796 -28.41 1.43 7.66
CA LEU A 796 -28.04 2.82 7.33
C LEU A 796 -28.19 3.12 5.83
N PHE A 797 -28.09 2.12 4.96
CA PHE A 797 -28.09 2.29 3.50
C PHE A 797 -29.26 1.60 2.79
N HIS A 798 -30.37 1.30 3.46
CA HIS A 798 -31.54 0.60 2.90
C HIS A 798 -31.98 1.11 1.52
N THR A 799 -31.82 2.41 1.22
CA THR A 799 -32.29 3.08 0.00
C THR A 799 -31.54 2.70 -1.28
N ALA A 800 -30.35 2.09 -1.20
CA ALA A 800 -29.56 1.79 -2.40
C ALA A 800 -30.16 0.64 -3.24
N ALA A 801 -30.81 -0.36 -2.63
CA ALA A 801 -31.31 -1.54 -3.33
C ALA A 801 -32.57 -1.31 -4.18
N ASP A 802 -33.23 -0.15 -4.04
CA ASP A 802 -34.51 0.14 -4.69
C ASP A 802 -34.38 1.02 -5.95
N LEU A 803 -33.16 1.23 -6.46
CA LEU A 803 -32.98 1.99 -7.70
C LEU A 803 -33.57 1.23 -8.91
N PRO A 804 -34.26 1.92 -9.82
CA PRO A 804 -34.85 1.28 -10.99
C PRO A 804 -33.75 0.78 -11.94
N VAL A 805 -33.69 -0.54 -12.12
CA VAL A 805 -32.82 -1.22 -13.09
C VAL A 805 -33.53 -1.46 -14.42
N SER A 806 -32.77 -1.64 -15.50
CA SER A 806 -33.31 -2.00 -16.82
C SER A 806 -34.04 -3.35 -16.80
N ASP A 807 -35.01 -3.56 -17.70
CA ASP A 807 -35.73 -4.84 -17.82
C ASP A 807 -34.76 -6.01 -18.09
N ARG A 808 -33.68 -5.74 -18.83
CA ARG A 808 -32.62 -6.71 -19.11
C ARG A 808 -31.88 -7.11 -17.84
N THR A 809 -31.44 -6.13 -17.05
CA THR A 809 -30.74 -6.35 -15.78
C THR A 809 -31.65 -7.14 -14.83
N ARG A 810 -32.92 -6.73 -14.72
CA ARG A 810 -33.91 -7.40 -13.87
C ARG A 810 -34.10 -8.87 -14.26
N ALA A 811 -34.18 -9.17 -15.56
CA ALA A 811 -34.29 -10.56 -16.04
C ALA A 811 -33.04 -11.39 -15.68
N ALA A 812 -31.85 -10.79 -15.77
CA ALA A 812 -30.60 -11.45 -15.40
C ALA A 812 -30.48 -11.69 -13.88
N GLN A 813 -30.86 -10.70 -13.06
CA GLN A 813 -30.93 -10.83 -11.61
C GLN A 813 -31.93 -11.93 -11.21
N ALA A 814 -33.12 -11.97 -11.82
CA ALA A 814 -34.12 -13.00 -11.58
C ALA A 814 -33.61 -14.41 -11.92
N TYR A 815 -32.94 -14.55 -13.08
CA TYR A 815 -32.30 -15.81 -13.46
C TYR A 815 -31.19 -16.21 -12.48
N ALA A 816 -30.35 -15.26 -12.07
CA ALA A 816 -29.26 -15.51 -11.12
C ALA A 816 -29.80 -15.90 -9.74
N TRP A 817 -30.78 -15.19 -9.20
CA TRP A 817 -31.43 -15.53 -7.93
C TRP A 817 -31.96 -16.97 -7.95
N PHE A 818 -32.62 -17.37 -9.05
CA PHE A 818 -33.11 -18.74 -9.23
C PHE A 818 -31.96 -19.74 -9.31
N ALA A 819 -30.96 -19.51 -10.16
CA ALA A 819 -29.85 -20.44 -10.38
C ALA A 819 -28.89 -20.59 -9.17
N TYR A 820 -28.77 -19.56 -8.33
CA TYR A 820 -27.83 -19.50 -7.21
C TYR A 820 -28.52 -19.62 -5.84
N GLY A 821 -29.58 -20.43 -5.77
CA GLY A 821 -30.19 -20.87 -4.52
C GLY A 821 -31.68 -21.13 -4.61
N GLY A 822 -32.42 -20.36 -5.43
CA GLY A 822 -33.86 -20.54 -5.60
C GLY A 822 -34.24 -21.93 -6.12
N GLU A 823 -33.49 -22.48 -7.08
CA GLU A 823 -33.70 -23.83 -7.61
C GLU A 823 -33.49 -24.91 -6.54
N ASP A 824 -32.45 -24.79 -5.69
CA ASP A 824 -32.18 -25.75 -4.62
C ASP A 824 -33.32 -25.78 -3.59
N VAL A 825 -33.84 -24.61 -3.20
CA VAL A 825 -34.99 -24.53 -2.28
C VAL A 825 -36.22 -25.21 -2.87
N ASN A 826 -36.51 -24.99 -4.15
CA ASN A 826 -37.67 -25.61 -4.81
C ASN A 826 -37.51 -27.13 -4.96
N VAL A 827 -36.35 -27.62 -5.41
CA VAL A 827 -36.08 -29.06 -5.52
C VAL A 827 -36.19 -29.75 -4.15
N ARG A 828 -35.74 -29.07 -3.08
CA ARG A 828 -35.87 -29.56 -1.71
C ARG A 828 -37.32 -29.55 -1.26
N LEU A 829 -38.09 -28.50 -1.55
CA LEU A 829 -39.52 -28.41 -1.23
C LEU A 829 -40.28 -29.60 -1.81
N ASP A 830 -40.19 -29.83 -3.13
CA ASP A 830 -40.80 -30.97 -3.82
C ASP A 830 -40.40 -32.31 -3.18
N GLY A 831 -39.13 -32.43 -2.80
CA GLY A 831 -38.61 -33.62 -2.14
C GLY A 831 -39.20 -33.86 -0.75
N VAL A 832 -39.35 -32.80 0.05
CA VAL A 832 -39.94 -32.85 1.40
C VAL A 832 -41.44 -33.13 1.30
N GLU A 833 -42.15 -32.48 0.38
CA GLU A 833 -43.57 -32.71 0.11
C GLU A 833 -43.86 -34.12 -0.38
N GLY A 834 -43.06 -34.64 -1.32
CA GLY A 834 -43.20 -36.03 -1.78
C GLY A 834 -43.02 -37.04 -0.64
N ARG A 835 -42.11 -36.77 0.31
CA ARG A 835 -41.98 -37.58 1.54
C ARG A 835 -43.16 -37.39 2.48
N TYR A 836 -43.60 -36.15 2.65
CA TYR A 836 -44.74 -35.79 3.49
C TYR A 836 -46.01 -36.54 3.05
N LEU A 837 -46.38 -36.44 1.77
CA LEU A 837 -47.53 -37.13 1.18
C LEU A 837 -47.40 -38.66 1.29
N LYS A 838 -46.19 -39.19 1.08
CA LYS A 838 -45.94 -40.64 1.24
C LYS A 838 -46.12 -41.08 2.69
N VAL A 839 -45.68 -40.30 3.67
CA VAL A 839 -45.88 -40.62 5.08
C VAL A 839 -47.35 -40.50 5.44
N LEU A 840 -48.03 -39.42 5.03
CA LEU A 840 -49.46 -39.19 5.28
C LEU A 840 -50.31 -40.36 4.75
N ASN A 841 -50.06 -40.81 3.52
CA ASN A 841 -50.77 -41.92 2.90
C ASN A 841 -50.53 -43.29 3.58
N ASN A 842 -49.43 -43.44 4.31
CA ASN A 842 -49.06 -44.70 4.98
C ASN A 842 -49.26 -44.66 6.51
N ALA A 843 -49.51 -43.49 7.10
CA ALA A 843 -49.50 -43.25 8.54
C ALA A 843 -50.68 -43.92 9.28
N GLY A 844 -51.80 -44.21 8.62
CA GLY A 844 -52.99 -44.73 9.29
C GLY A 844 -53.44 -43.79 10.41
N SER A 845 -53.40 -44.25 11.67
CA SER A 845 -53.68 -43.41 12.86
C SER A 845 -52.41 -42.96 13.61
N ASP A 846 -51.22 -43.41 13.22
CA ASP A 846 -49.96 -43.03 13.86
C ASP A 846 -49.24 -41.95 13.05
N VAL A 847 -49.34 -40.70 13.52
CA VAL A 847 -48.72 -39.52 12.89
C VAL A 847 -47.27 -39.28 13.33
N SER A 848 -46.73 -40.10 14.23
CA SER A 848 -45.35 -39.97 14.73
C SER A 848 -44.28 -39.93 13.61
N PRO A 849 -44.42 -40.69 12.51
CA PRO A 849 -43.47 -40.64 11.39
C PRO A 849 -43.42 -39.30 10.63
N LEU A 850 -44.38 -38.39 10.84
CA LEU A 850 -44.36 -37.05 10.24
C LEU A 850 -43.39 -36.09 10.93
N LEU A 851 -43.00 -36.37 12.18
CA LEU A 851 -42.18 -35.46 12.98
C LEU A 851 -40.84 -35.06 12.31
N PRO A 852 -40.07 -35.98 11.71
CA PRO A 852 -38.85 -35.63 10.99
C PRO A 852 -39.12 -34.73 9.77
N VAL A 853 -40.22 -34.96 9.05
CA VAL A 853 -40.60 -34.18 7.86
C VAL A 853 -40.99 -32.75 8.26
N CYS A 854 -41.74 -32.60 9.36
CA CYS A 854 -42.09 -31.28 9.87
C CYS A 854 -40.89 -30.50 10.39
N VAL A 855 -39.88 -31.17 10.98
CA VAL A 855 -38.60 -30.52 11.30
C VAL A 855 -37.87 -30.09 10.03
N GLU A 856 -37.96 -30.86 8.96
CA GLU A 856 -37.31 -30.56 7.68
C GLU A 856 -37.92 -29.34 6.98
N PHE A 857 -39.25 -29.20 6.96
CA PHE A 857 -39.91 -27.97 6.49
C PHE A 857 -39.44 -26.73 7.25
N GLY A 858 -39.27 -26.82 8.57
CA GLY A 858 -38.77 -25.70 9.37
C GLY A 858 -37.31 -25.35 9.07
N ARG A 859 -36.48 -26.35 8.74
CA ARG A 859 -35.11 -26.09 8.25
C ARG A 859 -35.12 -25.45 6.86
N LEU A 860 -35.99 -25.91 5.98
CA LEU A 860 -36.16 -25.34 4.64
C LEU A 860 -36.58 -23.86 4.72
N ALA A 861 -37.52 -23.52 5.59
CA ALA A 861 -37.92 -22.13 5.84
C ALA A 861 -36.75 -21.27 6.35
N ALA A 862 -35.96 -21.79 7.29
CA ALA A 862 -34.79 -21.08 7.81
C ALA A 862 -33.67 -20.91 6.78
N ASP A 863 -33.46 -21.88 5.90
CA ASP A 863 -32.50 -21.78 4.79
C ASP A 863 -32.99 -20.79 3.72
N ALA A 864 -34.29 -20.79 3.42
CA ALA A 864 -34.92 -19.87 2.47
C ALA A 864 -34.88 -18.40 2.94
N ASP A 865 -34.97 -18.16 4.25
CA ASP A 865 -34.83 -16.81 4.86
C ASP A 865 -33.40 -16.25 4.75
N ARG A 866 -32.39 -17.11 4.64
CA ARG A 866 -30.99 -16.71 4.44
C ARG A 866 -30.63 -16.43 2.97
N LEU A 867 -31.50 -16.80 2.04
CA LEU A 867 -31.28 -16.56 0.62
C LEU A 867 -31.35 -15.06 0.31
N PHE A 868 -30.79 -14.65 -0.84
CA PHE A 868 -30.93 -13.29 -1.33
C PHE A 868 -32.40 -12.85 -1.43
N ARG A 869 -32.64 -11.54 -1.34
CA ARG A 869 -33.93 -10.93 -1.66
C ARG A 869 -34.26 -11.15 -3.13
N VAL A 870 -35.50 -11.50 -3.41
CA VAL A 870 -35.99 -11.66 -4.78
C VAL A 870 -35.96 -10.29 -5.48
N PRO A 871 -35.38 -10.17 -6.68
CA PRO A 871 -35.23 -8.90 -7.41
C PRO A 871 -36.54 -8.42 -8.07
N ASP A 872 -37.68 -8.56 -7.37
CA ASP A 872 -39.00 -8.06 -7.74
C ASP A 872 -39.87 -7.95 -6.48
N ALA A 873 -40.50 -6.78 -6.26
CA ALA A 873 -41.25 -6.51 -5.03
C ALA A 873 -42.49 -7.41 -4.84
N GLN A 874 -43.14 -7.80 -5.95
CA GLN A 874 -44.31 -8.69 -5.90
C GLN A 874 -43.87 -10.11 -5.53
N ALA A 875 -42.85 -10.62 -6.21
CA ALA A 875 -42.28 -11.93 -5.90
C ALA A 875 -41.67 -11.99 -4.50
N GLN A 876 -40.99 -10.93 -4.04
CA GLN A 876 -40.44 -10.85 -2.68
C GLN A 876 -41.53 -10.89 -1.59
N THR A 877 -42.73 -10.38 -1.88
CA THR A 877 -43.85 -10.49 -0.95
C THR A 877 -44.34 -11.93 -0.87
N GLN A 878 -44.54 -12.60 -2.01
CA GLN A 878 -44.90 -14.01 -2.06
C GLN A 878 -43.83 -14.91 -1.41
N TRP A 879 -42.55 -14.58 -1.58
CA TRP A 879 -41.45 -15.32 -0.95
C TRP A 879 -41.47 -15.23 0.59
N ARG A 880 -41.79 -14.04 1.13
CA ARG A 880 -41.96 -13.86 2.58
C ARG A 880 -43.16 -14.62 3.12
N ASP A 881 -44.26 -14.66 2.37
CA ASP A 881 -45.45 -15.44 2.71
C ASP A 881 -45.12 -16.93 2.75
N PHE A 882 -44.41 -17.44 1.72
CA PHE A 882 -43.88 -18.81 1.67
C PHE A 882 -43.03 -19.15 2.92
N ILE A 883 -42.02 -18.34 3.25
CA ILE A 883 -41.15 -18.58 4.42
C ILE A 883 -41.97 -18.61 5.71
N THR A 884 -42.89 -17.65 5.86
CA THR A 884 -43.70 -17.50 7.08
C THR A 884 -44.63 -18.69 7.27
N GLN A 885 -45.37 -19.06 6.22
CA GLN A 885 -46.30 -20.18 6.25
C GLN A 885 -45.57 -21.52 6.46
N LEU A 886 -44.45 -21.74 5.78
CA LEU A 886 -43.65 -22.96 5.93
C LEU A 886 -43.07 -23.10 7.34
N GLY A 887 -42.57 -21.99 7.91
CA GLY A 887 -42.04 -21.94 9.27
C GLY A 887 -43.11 -22.17 10.34
N GLN A 888 -44.28 -21.56 10.16
CA GLN A 888 -45.42 -21.74 11.07
C GLN A 888 -46.01 -23.16 10.97
N GLY A 889 -46.22 -23.68 9.76
CA GLY A 889 -46.69 -25.05 9.53
C GLY A 889 -45.75 -26.10 10.12
N SER A 890 -44.43 -25.88 10.03
CA SER A 890 -43.43 -26.72 10.70
C SER A 890 -43.62 -26.76 12.22
N LYS A 891 -43.84 -25.59 12.83
CA LYS A 891 -44.02 -25.45 14.28
C LYS A 891 -45.32 -26.12 14.72
N ASP A 892 -46.41 -25.83 14.04
CA ASP A 892 -47.75 -26.32 14.41
C ASP A 892 -47.86 -27.82 14.18
N CYS A 893 -47.28 -28.36 13.10
CA CYS A 893 -47.16 -29.81 12.90
C CYS A 893 -46.37 -30.48 14.04
N ARG A 894 -45.22 -29.91 14.45
CA ARG A 894 -44.40 -30.50 15.53
C ARG A 894 -45.13 -30.48 16.86
N ASP A 895 -45.85 -29.40 17.15
CA ASP A 895 -46.62 -29.26 18.39
C ASP A 895 -47.81 -30.22 18.39
N ALA A 896 -48.51 -30.38 17.27
CA ALA A 896 -49.58 -31.37 17.12
C ALA A 896 -49.09 -32.80 17.42
N ILE A 897 -47.93 -33.20 16.88
CA ILE A 897 -47.37 -34.55 17.07
C ILE A 897 -46.83 -34.75 18.49
N LYS A 898 -46.07 -33.78 19.03
CA LYS A 898 -45.39 -33.94 20.33
C LYS A 898 -46.31 -33.84 21.53
N GLN A 899 -47.32 -32.98 21.45
CA GLN A 899 -48.21 -32.68 22.58
C GLN A 899 -49.47 -33.55 22.56
N GLN A 900 -49.58 -34.50 21.62
CA GLN A 900 -50.85 -35.16 21.28
C GLN A 900 -51.96 -34.12 21.09
N GLY A 901 -51.63 -33.05 20.35
CA GLY A 901 -52.50 -31.91 20.13
C GLY A 901 -53.76 -32.30 19.35
N PRO A 902 -54.77 -31.41 19.32
CA PRO A 902 -56.01 -31.68 18.59
C PRO A 902 -55.72 -31.88 17.09
N GLU A 903 -56.44 -32.81 16.46
CA GLU A 903 -56.37 -33.10 15.01
C GLU A 903 -56.51 -31.83 14.15
N SER A 904 -57.26 -30.84 14.65
CA SER A 904 -57.42 -29.53 14.02
C SER A 904 -56.10 -28.75 13.85
N LEU A 905 -55.11 -28.93 14.74
CA LEU A 905 -53.81 -28.25 14.63
C LEU A 905 -52.94 -28.87 13.53
N LEU A 906 -53.04 -30.19 13.33
CA LEU A 906 -52.37 -30.87 12.22
C LEU A 906 -53.02 -30.51 10.88
N LEU A 907 -54.35 -30.40 10.83
CA LEU A 907 -55.08 -29.88 9.66
C LEU A 907 -54.72 -28.41 9.37
N HIS A 908 -54.52 -27.59 10.40
CA HIS A 908 -54.08 -26.22 10.19
C HIS A 908 -52.67 -26.14 9.59
N ALA A 909 -51.74 -26.97 10.09
CA ALA A 909 -50.40 -27.06 9.52
C ALA A 909 -50.40 -27.53 8.06
N LEU A 910 -51.36 -28.39 7.68
CA LEU A 910 -51.58 -28.80 6.28
C LEU A 910 -51.98 -27.63 5.39
N ASP A 911 -52.94 -26.81 5.83
CA ASP A 911 -53.36 -25.60 5.11
C ASP A 911 -52.20 -24.60 4.98
N GLU A 912 -51.34 -24.49 5.99
CA GLU A 912 -50.14 -23.64 5.95
C GLU A 912 -49.09 -24.15 4.96
N PHE A 913 -48.88 -25.48 4.86
CA PHE A 913 -48.00 -26.04 3.84
C PHE A 913 -48.53 -25.85 2.42
N ASP A 914 -49.83 -26.05 2.18
CA ASP A 914 -50.46 -25.80 0.88
C ASP A 914 -50.38 -24.31 0.50
N GLY A 915 -50.62 -23.41 1.46
CA GLY A 915 -50.41 -21.97 1.27
C GLY A 915 -48.97 -21.64 0.87
N ALA A 916 -47.99 -22.26 1.54
CA ALA A 916 -46.58 -22.07 1.23
C ALA A 916 -46.26 -22.52 -0.21
N GLU A 917 -46.74 -23.68 -0.63
CA GLU A 917 -46.57 -24.20 -2.00
C GLU A 917 -47.16 -23.24 -3.04
N GLN A 918 -48.36 -22.72 -2.80
CA GLN A 918 -49.00 -21.73 -3.68
C GLN A 918 -48.15 -20.45 -3.81
N SER A 919 -47.62 -19.94 -2.70
CA SER A 919 -46.74 -18.77 -2.70
C SER A 919 -45.41 -19.04 -3.42
N ALA A 920 -44.80 -20.21 -3.24
CA ALA A 920 -43.58 -20.60 -3.96
C ALA A 920 -43.83 -20.68 -5.48
N ASN A 921 -44.93 -21.31 -5.89
CA ASN A 921 -45.34 -21.38 -7.30
C ASN A 921 -45.62 -19.99 -7.90
N ALA A 922 -46.21 -19.07 -7.14
CA ALA A 922 -46.43 -17.70 -7.57
C ALA A 922 -45.12 -16.93 -7.80
N VAL A 923 -44.10 -17.16 -6.95
CA VAL A 923 -42.74 -16.61 -7.15
C VAL A 923 -42.16 -17.12 -8.46
N LEU A 924 -42.19 -18.43 -8.70
CA LEU A 924 -41.64 -19.04 -9.91
C LEU A 924 -42.31 -18.52 -11.19
N ALA A 925 -43.64 -18.50 -11.22
CA ALA A 925 -44.39 -17.97 -12.36
C ALA A 925 -44.04 -16.50 -12.67
N ARG A 926 -43.82 -15.70 -11.63
CA ARG A 926 -43.39 -14.30 -11.77
C ARG A 926 -41.96 -14.20 -12.30
N LEU A 927 -41.03 -15.02 -11.81
CA LEU A 927 -39.64 -15.03 -12.30
C LEU A 927 -39.57 -15.50 -13.77
N GLU A 928 -40.35 -16.50 -14.17
CA GLU A 928 -40.44 -16.95 -15.57
C GLU A 928 -40.91 -15.83 -16.51
N GLN A 929 -41.92 -15.07 -16.08
CA GLN A 929 -42.40 -13.90 -16.80
C GLN A 929 -41.29 -12.85 -17.00
N LEU A 930 -40.50 -12.59 -15.95
CA LEU A 930 -39.37 -11.65 -16.01
C LEU A 930 -38.25 -12.15 -16.92
N MET A 931 -37.99 -13.45 -16.93
CA MET A 931 -36.97 -14.07 -17.79
C MET A 931 -37.38 -14.17 -19.28
N GLY A 932 -38.64 -13.88 -19.60
CA GLY A 932 -39.16 -13.98 -20.97
C GLY A 932 -39.28 -15.42 -21.50
N ARG A 933 -39.28 -16.42 -20.61
CA ARG A 933 -39.60 -17.80 -20.96
C ARG A 933 -41.13 -17.94 -20.88
N ARG A 934 -41.76 -18.28 -21.99
CA ARG A 934 -43.17 -18.72 -22.05
C ARG A 934 -43.23 -20.20 -22.33
#